data_AF-A0A9P9G4V5-F1
#
_entry.id   AF-A0A9P9G4V5-F1
#
_cell.length_a   1.000
_cell.length_b   1.000
_cell.length_c   1.000
_cell.angle_alpha   90.00
_cell.angle_beta   90.00
_cell.angle_gamma   90.00
#
_symmetry.space_group_name_H-M   'P 1'
#
loop_
_entity.id
_entity.type
_entity.pdbx_description
1 polymer ?
#
loop_
_entity_poly.entity_id
_entity_poly.type
_entity_poly.pdbx_seq_one_letter_code
_entity_poly.pdbx_strand_id
1 'polypeptide(L)'
;MSGDATPNSPFSQLGDKTESELSSSLSNLGIQTSIQDPSAITCLAHLKLIHAIAKLKESIGYTDGLFGIWDSRARYNRFKASPVPSKENYLFDQLSRQGPGFNIISDNGKSLALSKIREKRWAIYVARAVDRYEAWWSSMFQLSLKTSQLSETFSPAHEGFPVTGDVLDWNNMVLPPLDVLMVLHTHMLNPRLFLEDCMRYGAREFWTAGMPWEKINAAIDNNFNYIQPEERKSIWSAMCARNWDNTQDRMHKPIDCPSCRASNAISWTTCGEDEVPADNDWPGLVGTGYADGNFAFDCTACGININHDVLCVDRFLRDCAHLLESDCPIRGTILDIETGCPQKAQPEEDDTPNPRMLANDALKAGLGKQLLQLSGSSSSPLDMETIQTLIQDDEAHRKESIRSYMRFGERVKLRELYEKSSLGCRIILFKYQNNSSPFGLALEGAVLRQGIFIDDMTRLDWIHQPSNTSIIEKLLTKYNRFFDMIKENPEFLAVPTLDIDLAWHTHLLSPFAYYRYSNQLTEKLIDHADKIDEVRFCRGFEWTNKEYQSKYGEIYTECSCWYCEIRRSSQTVHSNKTQVDDKFHESGLVEACPANRSPHISSHNSVKIQAPTEKDWRWKYNYEWARDNRTNRLNKGYEKLCRRAKKNGRRVPSRKMPRDHWGHVDDGMCSVDVV
;
A
#
# COMPACT_ATOMS: atom_id res chain seq x y z
N MET A 1 -12.73 7.76 40.77
CA MET A 1 -12.43 9.15 41.19
C MET A 1 -10.97 9.21 41.59
N SER A 2 -10.34 10.39 41.46
CA SER A 2 -8.91 10.68 41.35
C SER A 2 -8.27 10.21 40.05
N GLY A 3 -8.28 11.12 39.06
CA GLY A 3 -7.58 10.99 37.80
C GLY A 3 -6.10 11.32 37.96
N ASP A 4 -5.27 10.44 37.42
CA ASP A 4 -3.91 10.78 37.04
C ASP A 4 -3.91 11.06 35.53
N ALA A 5 -3.41 12.25 35.19
CA ALA A 5 -3.30 12.73 33.83
C ALA A 5 -2.38 11.81 33.01
N THR A 6 -2.88 11.37 31.87
CA THR A 6 -2.11 10.73 30.80
C THR A 6 -0.99 11.66 30.32
N PRO A 7 0.28 11.23 30.27
CA PRO A 7 1.35 12.09 29.77
C PRO A 7 1.31 12.15 28.23
N ASN A 8 1.20 13.39 27.73
CA ASN A 8 1.58 13.89 26.41
C ASN A 8 1.10 13.09 25.19
N SER A 9 -0.18 13.24 24.87
CA SER A 9 -0.61 13.15 23.48
C SER A 9 0.07 14.27 22.66
N PRO A 10 0.54 14.01 21.43
CA PRO A 10 1.13 15.03 20.55
C PRO A 10 0.17 16.18 20.20
N PHE A 11 -1.13 16.08 20.55
CA PHE A 11 -2.17 17.06 20.24
C PHE A 11 -2.30 18.22 21.24
N SER A 12 -1.48 18.32 22.29
CA SER A 12 -1.86 19.14 23.47
C SER A 12 -1.21 20.52 23.66
N GLN A 13 -0.57 21.16 22.67
CA GLN A 13 0.01 22.51 22.88
C GLN A 13 -0.04 23.43 21.65
N LEU A 14 -1.18 24.10 21.43
CA LEU A 14 -1.30 25.38 20.73
C LEU A 14 -2.22 26.32 21.57
N GLY A 15 -2.08 27.64 21.40
CA GLY A 15 -2.85 28.62 22.19
C GLY A 15 -4.28 28.81 21.69
N ASP A 16 -5.25 28.94 22.61
CA ASP A 16 -6.71 28.99 22.37
C ASP A 16 -7.17 29.91 21.22
N LYS A 17 -6.53 31.08 21.04
CA LYS A 17 -6.95 32.05 20.00
C LYS A 17 -6.57 31.63 18.58
N THR A 18 -5.35 31.13 18.39
CA THR A 18 -4.88 30.62 17.09
C THR A 18 -5.59 29.32 16.72
N GLU A 19 -5.89 28.48 17.72
CA GLU A 19 -6.63 27.24 17.53
C GLU A 19 -8.07 27.51 17.05
N SER A 20 -8.78 28.48 17.64
CA SER A 20 -10.13 28.87 17.22
C SER A 20 -10.20 29.38 15.77
N GLU A 21 -9.22 30.16 15.31
CA GLU A 21 -9.19 30.70 13.94
C GLU A 21 -8.86 29.61 12.91
N LEU A 22 -7.83 28.78 13.17
CA LEU A 22 -7.48 27.61 12.35
C LEU A 22 -8.64 26.59 12.27
N SER A 23 -9.29 26.33 13.39
CA SER A 23 -10.46 25.43 13.53
C SER A 23 -11.68 25.92 12.73
N SER A 24 -11.92 27.24 12.69
CA SER A 24 -12.99 27.83 11.86
C SER A 24 -12.70 27.75 10.35
N SER A 25 -11.43 27.81 9.96
CA SER A 25 -11.00 27.71 8.56
C SER A 25 -11.11 26.27 8.02
N LEU A 26 -10.77 25.26 8.84
CA LEU A 26 -10.83 23.84 8.46
C LEU A 26 -12.26 23.26 8.39
N SER A 27 -13.24 23.91 9.00
CA SER A 27 -14.65 23.49 8.95
C SER A 27 -15.34 23.96 7.67
N ASN A 28 -14.93 25.10 7.11
CA ASN A 28 -15.52 25.70 5.91
C ASN A 28 -14.49 25.83 4.76
N LEU A 29 -13.78 24.74 4.47
CA LEU A 29 -12.96 24.68 3.26
C LEU A 29 -13.87 24.85 2.04
N GLY A 30 -13.67 25.90 1.25
CA GLY A 30 -14.39 26.17 0.00
C GLY A 30 -14.00 25.19 -1.11
N ILE A 31 -14.20 23.90 -0.86
CA ILE A 31 -13.84 22.80 -1.76
C ILE A 31 -14.77 22.84 -2.97
N GLN A 32 -14.18 22.99 -4.15
CA GLN A 32 -14.94 22.88 -5.39
C GLN A 32 -15.32 21.41 -5.64
N THR A 33 -16.54 21.20 -6.14
CA THR A 33 -17.05 19.86 -6.51
C THR A 33 -16.55 19.39 -7.88
N SER A 34 -15.94 20.29 -8.66
CA SER A 34 -15.40 19.97 -9.98
C SER A 34 -14.11 19.15 -9.87
N ILE A 35 -13.94 18.23 -10.81
CA ILE A 35 -12.72 17.43 -10.98
C ILE A 35 -11.56 18.36 -11.32
N GLN A 36 -10.49 18.31 -10.53
CA GLN A 36 -9.34 19.20 -10.67
C GLN A 36 -8.04 18.57 -10.14
N ASP A 37 -6.92 19.12 -10.61
CA ASP A 37 -5.59 18.87 -10.06
C ASP A 37 -5.51 19.30 -8.58
N PRO A 38 -4.55 18.77 -7.79
CA PRO A 38 -4.45 19.07 -6.37
C PRO A 38 -4.22 20.57 -6.12
N SER A 39 -4.98 21.12 -5.17
CA SER A 39 -4.88 22.49 -4.67
C SER A 39 -4.53 22.49 -3.17
N ALA A 40 -4.20 23.67 -2.64
CA ALA A 40 -3.94 23.80 -1.20
C ALA A 40 -5.15 23.35 -0.35
N ILE A 41 -6.36 23.70 -0.80
CA ILE A 41 -7.61 23.37 -0.12
C ILE A 41 -7.86 21.85 -0.11
N THR A 42 -7.66 21.16 -1.25
CA THR A 42 -7.86 19.71 -1.33
C THR A 42 -6.81 18.95 -0.51
N CYS A 43 -5.56 19.42 -0.49
CA CYS A 43 -4.52 18.85 0.37
C CYS A 43 -4.84 19.03 1.87
N LEU A 44 -5.43 20.17 2.28
CA LEU A 44 -5.90 20.37 3.66
C LEU A 44 -7.05 19.41 4.02
N ALA A 45 -8.01 19.23 3.12
CA ALA A 45 -9.09 18.25 3.30
C ALA A 45 -8.54 16.82 3.42
N HIS A 46 -7.51 16.50 2.63
CA HIS A 46 -6.82 15.21 2.72
C HIS A 46 -6.07 15.03 4.05
N LEU A 47 -5.34 16.05 4.53
CA LEU A 47 -4.74 16.02 5.87
C LEU A 47 -5.79 15.80 6.96
N LYS A 48 -6.96 16.44 6.84
CA LYS A 48 -8.07 16.24 7.79
C LYS A 48 -8.54 14.79 7.84
N LEU A 49 -8.66 14.13 6.69
CA LEU A 49 -8.95 12.69 6.59
C LEU A 49 -7.83 11.84 7.21
N ILE A 50 -6.56 12.14 6.92
CA ILE A 50 -5.40 11.44 7.48
C ILE A 50 -5.42 11.48 9.02
N HIS A 51 -5.70 12.65 9.61
CA HIS A 51 -5.81 12.79 11.06
C HIS A 51 -6.99 12.01 11.64
N ALA A 52 -8.13 11.94 10.96
CA ALA A 52 -9.25 11.11 11.38
C ALA A 52 -8.90 9.61 11.35
N ILE A 53 -8.19 9.15 10.32
CA ILE A 53 -7.71 7.76 10.22
C ILE A 53 -6.67 7.46 11.32
N ALA A 54 -5.76 8.39 11.61
CA ALA A 54 -4.78 8.23 12.69
C ALA A 54 -5.48 8.11 14.05
N LYS A 55 -6.48 8.94 14.31
CA LYS A 55 -7.30 8.88 15.53
C LYS A 55 -8.07 7.56 15.63
N LEU A 56 -8.61 7.06 14.51
CA LEU A 56 -9.24 5.74 14.46
C LEU A 56 -8.24 4.64 14.81
N LYS A 57 -7.07 4.63 14.18
CA LYS A 57 -5.97 3.71 14.49
C LYS A 57 -5.70 3.76 15.99
N GLU A 58 -5.33 4.91 16.54
CA GLU A 58 -5.07 5.10 17.97
C GLU A 58 -6.19 4.52 18.85
N SER A 59 -7.44 4.89 18.60
CA SER A 59 -8.60 4.39 19.33
C SER A 59 -8.64 2.86 19.37
N ILE A 60 -8.45 2.19 18.22
CA ILE A 60 -8.51 0.73 18.14
C ILE A 60 -7.34 0.07 18.87
N GLY A 61 -6.11 0.58 18.69
CA GLY A 61 -4.98 -0.01 19.39
C GLY A 61 -5.10 0.14 20.90
N TYR A 62 -5.45 1.32 21.39
CA TYR A 62 -5.58 1.61 22.83
C TYR A 62 -6.86 1.08 23.49
N THR A 63 -7.80 0.49 22.75
CA THR A 63 -8.98 -0.16 23.34
C THR A 63 -8.58 -1.50 23.95
N ASP A 64 -8.37 -1.52 25.27
CA ASP A 64 -8.03 -2.74 26.00
C ASP A 64 -9.15 -3.80 25.90
N GLY A 65 -8.75 -5.06 25.78
CA GLY A 65 -9.65 -6.22 25.64
C GLY A 65 -10.33 -6.38 24.27
N LEU A 66 -10.17 -5.44 23.33
CA LEU A 66 -10.78 -5.56 22.01
C LEU A 66 -10.32 -6.85 21.30
N PHE A 67 -11.28 -7.60 20.76
CA PHE A 67 -11.10 -8.93 20.16
C PHE A 67 -10.54 -10.00 21.13
N GLY A 68 -10.73 -9.82 22.44
CA GLY A 68 -10.19 -10.71 23.47
C GLY A 68 -8.67 -10.56 23.63
N ILE A 69 -8.08 -9.46 23.16
CA ILE A 69 -6.64 -9.20 23.29
C ILE A 69 -6.47 -8.13 24.36
N TRP A 70 -5.78 -8.44 25.45
CA TRP A 70 -5.67 -7.60 26.64
C TRP A 70 -4.24 -7.06 26.85
N ASP A 71 -4.11 -5.82 27.33
CA ASP A 71 -2.84 -5.17 27.66
C ASP A 71 -2.14 -5.87 28.84
N SER A 72 -2.90 -6.57 29.69
CA SER A 72 -2.39 -7.43 30.77
C SER A 72 -1.39 -8.48 30.27
N ARG A 73 -1.51 -8.92 29.00
CA ARG A 73 -0.58 -9.85 28.33
C ARG A 73 0.85 -9.31 28.27
N ALA A 74 1.04 -7.99 28.24
CA ALA A 74 2.37 -7.37 28.21
C ALA A 74 3.18 -7.61 29.50
N ARG A 75 2.56 -8.08 30.58
CA ARG A 75 3.23 -8.35 31.87
C ARG A 75 3.89 -9.73 31.93
N TYR A 76 3.58 -10.64 31.00
CA TYR A 76 3.97 -12.05 31.10
C TYR A 76 5.15 -12.38 30.16
N ASN A 77 6.20 -12.97 30.74
CA ASN A 77 7.53 -13.26 30.14
C ASN A 77 7.55 -14.28 28.97
N ARG A 78 6.43 -14.54 28.28
CA ARG A 78 6.35 -15.60 27.26
C ARG A 78 5.64 -15.16 25.99
N PHE A 79 6.22 -14.22 25.26
CA PHE A 79 6.09 -14.25 23.80
C PHE A 79 6.88 -15.46 23.29
N LYS A 80 6.29 -16.67 23.32
CA LYS A 80 6.91 -17.87 22.75
C LYS A 80 7.19 -17.57 21.26
N ALA A 81 8.47 -17.48 20.89
CA ALA A 81 8.86 -17.43 19.48
C ALA A 81 8.40 -18.74 18.82
N SER A 82 7.61 -18.63 17.75
CA SER A 82 7.21 -19.80 16.98
C SER A 82 8.44 -20.39 16.27
N PRO A 83 8.60 -21.72 16.20
CA PRO A 83 9.68 -22.35 15.44
C PRO A 83 9.46 -22.32 13.91
N VAL A 84 8.33 -21.78 13.42
CA VAL A 84 7.98 -21.77 12.00
C VAL A 84 7.96 -20.33 11.46
N PRO A 85 8.74 -19.99 10.42
CA PRO A 85 8.64 -18.71 9.74
C PRO A 85 7.27 -18.60 9.04
N SER A 86 6.45 -17.63 9.43
CA SER A 86 5.19 -17.32 8.75
C SER A 86 5.47 -16.54 7.46
N LYS A 87 4.90 -16.95 6.32
CA LYS A 87 5.20 -16.37 5.00
C LYS A 87 4.70 -14.93 4.80
N GLU A 88 3.72 -14.44 5.57
CA GLU A 88 3.04 -13.17 5.24
C GLU A 88 3.13 -12.05 6.28
N ASN A 89 3.71 -12.30 7.47
CA ASN A 89 3.88 -11.27 8.49
C ASN A 89 5.35 -10.88 8.66
N TYR A 90 5.85 -10.04 7.75
CA TYR A 90 7.21 -9.50 7.83
C TYR A 90 7.52 -8.81 9.14
N LEU A 91 6.54 -8.10 9.69
CA LEU A 91 6.74 -7.39 10.95
C LEU A 91 6.89 -8.35 12.14
N PHE A 92 6.30 -9.55 12.06
CA PHE A 92 6.54 -10.62 13.05
C PHE A 92 7.87 -11.35 12.80
N ASP A 93 8.26 -11.61 11.55
CA ASP A 93 9.46 -12.39 11.21
C ASP A 93 10.78 -11.62 11.47
N GLN A 94 10.77 -10.29 11.27
CA GLN A 94 11.94 -9.42 11.50
C GLN A 94 12.28 -9.28 12.99
N LEU A 95 11.28 -9.41 13.87
CA LEU A 95 11.43 -9.30 15.34
C LEU A 95 11.59 -10.65 16.06
N SER A 96 11.25 -11.77 15.40
CA SER A 96 11.46 -13.13 15.91
C SER A 96 12.95 -13.51 16.03
N ARG A 97 13.84 -12.76 15.34
CA ARG A 97 15.29 -12.98 15.34
C ARG A 97 16.02 -12.54 16.62
N GLN A 98 15.34 -11.90 17.58
CA GLN A 98 15.98 -11.45 18.83
C GLN A 98 16.04 -12.54 19.93
N GLY A 99 15.65 -13.78 19.62
CA GLY A 99 15.98 -14.96 20.41
C GLY A 99 15.26 -15.09 21.76
N PRO A 100 15.38 -16.26 22.43
CA PRO A 100 14.84 -16.47 23.76
C PRO A 100 15.73 -15.75 24.79
N GLY A 101 15.18 -14.74 25.47
CA GLY A 101 15.91 -13.98 26.49
C GLY A 101 15.45 -12.54 26.73
N PHE A 102 14.29 -12.12 26.22
CA PHE A 102 13.75 -10.79 26.50
C PHE A 102 13.37 -10.63 27.97
N ASN A 103 14.06 -9.72 28.66
CA ASN A 103 13.70 -9.34 30.02
C ASN A 103 12.61 -8.25 29.94
N ILE A 104 11.34 -8.66 29.95
CA ILE A 104 10.16 -7.75 29.94
C ILE A 104 10.16 -6.81 31.16
N ILE A 105 11.00 -7.08 32.15
CA ILE A 105 11.19 -6.27 33.37
C ILE A 105 11.73 -4.86 33.05
N SER A 106 12.35 -4.63 31.89
CA SER A 106 12.73 -3.27 31.47
C SER A 106 11.53 -2.46 30.94
N ASP A 107 11.46 -1.17 31.23
CA ASP A 107 10.39 -0.27 30.74
C ASP A 107 10.29 -0.30 29.20
N ASN A 108 11.41 -0.42 28.49
CA ASN A 108 11.44 -0.59 27.04
C ASN A 108 10.82 -1.92 26.58
N GLY A 109 11.03 -3.01 27.31
CA GLY A 109 10.47 -4.33 26.99
C GLY A 109 8.95 -4.36 27.15
N LYS A 110 8.43 -3.71 28.21
CA LYS A 110 6.98 -3.56 28.42
C LYS A 110 6.33 -2.65 27.35
N SER A 111 6.97 -1.53 27.01
CA SER A 111 6.50 -0.64 25.94
C SER A 111 6.43 -1.35 24.59
N LEU A 112 7.46 -2.14 24.24
CA LEU A 112 7.47 -2.94 23.01
C LEU A 112 6.37 -4.01 23.00
N ALA A 113 6.14 -4.69 24.13
CA ALA A 113 5.09 -5.68 24.27
C ALA A 113 3.68 -5.08 24.06
N LEU A 114 3.41 -3.92 24.65
CA LEU A 114 2.17 -3.18 24.45
C LEU A 114 2.01 -2.74 22.99
N SER A 115 3.07 -2.24 22.37
CA SER A 115 3.07 -1.85 20.95
C SER A 115 2.64 -3.00 20.05
N LYS A 116 3.20 -4.20 20.26
CA LYS A 116 2.83 -5.42 19.52
C LYS A 116 1.37 -5.85 19.72
N ILE A 117 0.84 -5.71 20.94
CA ILE A 117 -0.56 -6.02 21.25
C ILE A 117 -1.50 -5.06 20.49
N ARG A 118 -1.18 -3.76 20.50
CA ARG A 118 -1.96 -2.72 19.81
C ARG A 118 -1.93 -2.90 18.31
N GLU A 119 -0.76 -3.23 17.77
CA GLU A 119 -0.61 -3.57 16.37
C GLU A 119 -1.40 -4.82 15.97
N LYS A 120 -1.44 -5.85 16.83
CA LYS A 120 -2.27 -7.03 16.59
C LYS A 120 -3.76 -6.68 16.50
N ARG A 121 -4.27 -5.84 17.42
CA ARG A 121 -5.67 -5.35 17.37
C ARG A 121 -5.93 -4.57 16.08
N TRP A 122 -4.99 -3.70 15.70
CA TRP A 122 -5.09 -2.92 14.46
C TRP A 122 -5.11 -3.81 13.21
N ALA A 123 -4.25 -4.83 13.13
CA ALA A 123 -4.22 -5.76 12.01
C ALA A 123 -5.55 -6.53 11.85
N ILE A 124 -6.14 -7.00 12.96
CA ILE A 124 -7.46 -7.66 12.92
C ILE A 124 -8.54 -6.67 12.46
N TYR A 125 -8.51 -5.44 12.97
CA TYR A 125 -9.46 -4.40 12.59
C TYR A 125 -9.38 -4.07 11.09
N VAL A 126 -8.16 -3.96 10.55
CA VAL A 126 -7.90 -3.72 9.11
C VAL A 126 -8.42 -4.88 8.26
N ALA A 127 -8.15 -6.13 8.63
CA ALA A 127 -8.68 -7.29 7.90
C ALA A 127 -10.21 -7.29 7.84
N ARG A 128 -10.87 -6.90 8.94
CA ARG A 128 -12.33 -6.70 8.97
C ARG A 128 -12.77 -5.53 8.11
N ALA A 129 -12.02 -4.42 8.10
CA ALA A 129 -12.33 -3.25 7.29
C ALA A 129 -12.27 -3.57 5.79
N VAL A 130 -11.30 -4.40 5.35
CA VAL A 130 -11.19 -4.85 3.96
C VAL A 130 -12.38 -5.72 3.55
N ASP A 131 -12.85 -6.61 4.42
CA ASP A 131 -14.08 -7.39 4.18
C ASP A 131 -15.33 -6.51 4.09
N ARG A 132 -15.42 -5.49 4.94
CA ARG A 132 -16.50 -4.50 4.88
C ARG A 132 -16.44 -3.66 3.60
N TYR A 133 -15.23 -3.32 3.12
CA TYR A 133 -15.01 -2.66 1.84
C TYR A 133 -15.39 -3.55 0.65
N GLU A 134 -15.06 -4.84 0.69
CA GLU A 134 -15.49 -5.82 -0.32
C GLU A 134 -17.01 -5.93 -0.40
N ALA A 135 -17.70 -6.01 0.74
CA ALA A 135 -19.16 -6.02 0.80
C ALA A 135 -19.77 -4.73 0.24
N TRP A 136 -19.19 -3.57 0.59
CA TRP A 136 -19.62 -2.27 0.07
C TRP A 136 -19.43 -2.17 -1.44
N TRP A 137 -18.24 -2.53 -1.96
CA TRP A 137 -17.96 -2.55 -3.40
C TRP A 137 -18.92 -3.46 -4.17
N SER A 138 -19.14 -4.68 -3.67
CA SER A 138 -20.01 -5.69 -4.31
C SER A 138 -21.49 -5.31 -4.30
N SER A 139 -21.91 -4.43 -3.39
CA SER A 139 -23.28 -3.88 -3.37
C SER A 139 -23.53 -2.86 -4.50
N MET A 140 -22.46 -2.29 -5.06
CA MET A 140 -22.54 -1.21 -6.06
C MET A 140 -22.14 -1.67 -7.46
N PHE A 141 -21.18 -2.60 -7.56
CA PHE A 141 -20.57 -2.95 -8.84
C PHE A 141 -20.53 -4.46 -9.08
N GLN A 142 -20.57 -4.82 -10.36
CA GLN A 142 -20.52 -6.21 -10.83
C GLN A 142 -19.57 -6.32 -12.03
N LEU A 143 -19.00 -7.51 -12.24
CA LEU A 143 -18.15 -7.76 -13.40
C LEU A 143 -18.91 -7.46 -14.69
N SER A 144 -18.32 -6.64 -15.56
CA SER A 144 -19.00 -6.17 -16.78
C SER A 144 -18.09 -6.06 -18.00
N LEU A 145 -16.77 -5.96 -17.83
CA LEU A 145 -15.82 -5.91 -18.94
C LEU A 145 -15.70 -7.28 -19.62
N LYS A 146 -15.64 -7.26 -20.95
CA LYS A 146 -15.43 -8.45 -21.79
C LYS A 146 -14.13 -8.38 -22.54
N THR A 147 -13.53 -9.53 -22.84
CA THR A 147 -12.29 -9.55 -23.63
C THR A 147 -12.47 -9.02 -25.05
N SER A 148 -13.66 -9.19 -25.65
CA SER A 148 -13.96 -8.62 -26.98
C SER A 148 -13.76 -7.10 -27.01
N GLN A 149 -14.10 -6.43 -25.91
CA GLN A 149 -14.02 -4.97 -25.76
C GLN A 149 -12.58 -4.46 -25.62
N LEU A 150 -11.61 -5.33 -25.35
CA LEU A 150 -10.17 -4.98 -25.34
C LEU A 150 -9.61 -4.84 -26.76
N SER A 151 -10.25 -5.48 -27.73
CA SER A 151 -9.85 -5.48 -29.15
C SER A 151 -10.65 -4.49 -29.99
N GLU A 152 -11.79 -4.01 -29.46
CA GLU A 152 -12.66 -3.02 -30.10
C GLU A 152 -11.97 -1.65 -30.21
N THR A 153 -12.03 -1.05 -31.41
CA THR A 153 -11.47 0.30 -31.65
C THR A 153 -12.28 1.34 -30.89
N PHE A 154 -11.63 2.19 -30.08
CA PHE A 154 -12.28 3.21 -29.26
C PHE A 154 -13.38 2.66 -28.35
N SER A 155 -13.20 1.43 -27.86
CA SER A 155 -14.12 0.82 -26.90
C SER A 155 -14.35 1.75 -25.72
N PRO A 156 -15.59 2.18 -25.44
CA PRO A 156 -15.87 2.97 -24.25
C PRO A 156 -15.43 2.21 -23.01
N ALA A 157 -15.65 0.90 -22.95
CA ALA A 157 -15.32 0.05 -21.78
C ALA A 157 -13.82 -0.16 -21.57
N HIS A 158 -12.97 0.14 -22.57
CA HIS A 158 -11.53 -0.04 -22.50
C HIS A 158 -10.75 1.26 -22.75
N GLU A 159 -10.44 1.55 -24.02
CA GLU A 159 -9.64 2.72 -24.42
C GLU A 159 -10.27 4.06 -24.00
N GLY A 160 -11.60 4.18 -24.14
CA GLY A 160 -12.33 5.37 -23.74
C GLY A 160 -12.59 5.46 -22.23
N PHE A 161 -12.40 4.38 -21.47
CA PHE A 161 -12.83 4.31 -20.06
C PHE A 161 -12.23 5.41 -19.18
N PRO A 162 -10.90 5.67 -19.18
CA PRO A 162 -10.31 6.61 -18.22
C PRO A 162 -10.55 8.09 -18.56
N VAL A 163 -11.07 8.39 -19.76
CA VAL A 163 -11.19 9.76 -20.29
C VAL A 163 -12.60 10.17 -20.69
N THR A 164 -13.57 9.26 -20.60
CA THR A 164 -14.99 9.51 -20.90
C THR A 164 -15.86 9.08 -19.73
N GLY A 165 -17.09 9.57 -19.67
CA GLY A 165 -18.09 9.15 -18.70
C GLY A 165 -18.68 10.31 -17.90
N ASP A 166 -19.91 10.11 -17.44
CA ASP A 166 -20.55 11.00 -16.50
C ASP A 166 -19.89 10.89 -15.12
N VAL A 167 -20.14 11.91 -14.29
CA VAL A 167 -19.61 11.98 -12.92
C VAL A 167 -20.65 11.39 -11.98
N LEU A 168 -20.23 10.42 -11.16
CA LEU A 168 -21.08 9.88 -10.09
C LEU A 168 -21.51 11.01 -9.14
N ASP A 169 -22.81 11.18 -8.97
CA ASP A 169 -23.35 12.14 -8.01
C ASP A 169 -23.31 11.55 -6.59
N TRP A 170 -22.26 11.89 -5.86
CA TRP A 170 -22.10 11.52 -4.46
C TRP A 170 -23.25 12.00 -3.56
N ASN A 171 -24.09 12.95 -3.97
CA ASN A 171 -25.26 13.36 -3.18
C ASN A 171 -26.30 12.26 -3.03
N ASN A 172 -26.35 11.35 -4.00
CA ASN A 172 -27.26 10.20 -3.98
C ASN A 172 -26.62 8.96 -3.34
N MET A 173 -25.39 9.07 -2.82
CA MET A 173 -24.67 7.98 -2.20
C MET A 173 -24.42 8.22 -0.72
N VAL A 174 -24.49 7.14 0.05
CA VAL A 174 -24.11 7.14 1.46
C VAL A 174 -22.60 7.01 1.56
N LEU A 175 -21.95 7.98 2.22
CA LEU A 175 -20.55 7.84 2.58
C LEU A 175 -20.38 6.63 3.52
N PRO A 176 -19.43 5.72 3.24
CA PRO A 176 -19.24 4.55 4.08
C PRO A 176 -18.59 4.91 5.43
N PRO A 177 -18.55 3.97 6.39
CA PRO A 177 -17.78 4.10 7.63
C PRO A 177 -16.32 4.49 7.39
N LEU A 178 -15.69 5.12 8.39
CA LEU A 178 -14.32 5.65 8.27
C LEU A 178 -13.27 4.57 7.94
N ASP A 179 -13.44 3.34 8.43
CA ASP A 179 -12.53 2.23 8.14
C ASP A 179 -12.67 1.73 6.70
N VAL A 180 -13.89 1.76 6.13
CA VAL A 180 -14.14 1.46 4.72
C VAL A 180 -13.61 2.59 3.82
N LEU A 181 -13.77 3.85 4.24
CA LEU A 181 -13.15 5.01 3.57
C LEU A 181 -11.62 4.93 3.56
N MET A 182 -11.00 4.45 4.65
CA MET A 182 -9.56 4.22 4.73
C MET A 182 -9.09 3.17 3.72
N VAL A 183 -9.84 2.08 3.56
CA VAL A 183 -9.53 1.05 2.55
C VAL A 183 -9.70 1.61 1.14
N LEU A 184 -10.78 2.37 0.88
CA LEU A 184 -10.99 3.04 -0.41
C LEU A 184 -9.84 4.01 -0.73
N HIS A 185 -9.45 4.85 0.23
CA HIS A 185 -8.32 5.76 0.11
C HIS A 185 -7.06 5.01 -0.34
N THR A 186 -6.71 3.93 0.38
CA THR A 186 -5.53 3.11 0.07
C THR A 186 -5.62 2.46 -1.31
N HIS A 187 -6.81 1.98 -1.71
CA HIS A 187 -7.02 1.36 -3.01
C HIS A 187 -6.76 2.36 -4.16
N MET A 188 -7.31 3.58 -4.04
CA MET A 188 -7.16 4.65 -5.04
C MET A 188 -5.71 5.14 -5.17
N LEU A 189 -4.88 5.02 -4.13
CA LEU A 189 -3.46 5.36 -4.20
C LEU A 189 -2.65 4.44 -5.12
N ASN A 190 -3.22 3.36 -5.66
CA ASN A 190 -2.57 2.46 -6.62
C ASN A 190 -3.25 2.62 -8.00
N PRO A 191 -2.89 3.64 -8.79
CA PRO A 191 -3.71 4.13 -9.90
C PRO A 191 -3.90 3.10 -11.02
N ARG A 192 -2.88 2.28 -11.31
CA ARG A 192 -2.99 1.21 -12.33
C ARG A 192 -3.91 0.08 -11.85
N LEU A 193 -3.76 -0.36 -10.60
CA LEU A 193 -4.59 -1.43 -10.03
C LEU A 193 -6.04 -0.98 -9.87
N PHE A 194 -6.24 0.23 -9.36
CA PHE A 194 -7.55 0.83 -9.18
C PHE A 194 -8.28 1.05 -10.51
N LEU A 195 -7.56 1.52 -11.55
CA LEU A 195 -8.12 1.64 -12.90
C LEU A 195 -8.57 0.27 -13.42
N GLU A 196 -7.71 -0.74 -13.32
CA GLU A 196 -8.03 -2.08 -13.79
C GLU A 196 -9.26 -2.67 -13.08
N ASP A 197 -9.37 -2.53 -11.76
CA ASP A 197 -10.55 -2.96 -11.02
C ASP A 197 -11.79 -2.16 -11.43
N CYS A 198 -11.70 -0.83 -11.56
CA CYS A 198 -12.83 -0.01 -12.04
C CYS A 198 -13.29 -0.46 -13.43
N MET A 199 -12.37 -0.79 -14.33
CA MET A 199 -12.72 -1.30 -15.66
C MET A 199 -13.39 -2.67 -15.58
N ARG A 200 -12.83 -3.63 -14.82
CA ARG A 200 -13.43 -4.98 -14.67
C ARG A 200 -14.86 -4.92 -14.16
N TYR A 201 -15.12 -4.04 -13.19
CA TYR A 201 -16.42 -3.88 -12.54
C TYR A 201 -17.32 -2.80 -13.18
N GLY A 202 -16.89 -2.16 -14.28
CA GLY A 202 -17.67 -1.12 -14.95
C GLY A 202 -17.90 0.15 -14.14
N ALA A 203 -17.08 0.41 -13.12
CA ALA A 203 -17.21 1.52 -12.16
C ALA A 203 -16.70 2.86 -12.74
N ARG A 204 -17.10 3.21 -13.97
CA ARG A 204 -16.59 4.40 -14.69
C ARG A 204 -16.96 5.70 -13.99
N GLU A 205 -18.21 5.86 -13.59
CA GLU A 205 -18.67 7.08 -12.92
C GLU A 205 -17.93 7.29 -11.60
N PHE A 206 -17.61 6.21 -10.89
CA PHE A 206 -16.83 6.20 -9.65
C PHE A 206 -15.38 6.59 -9.90
N TRP A 207 -14.75 6.03 -10.94
CA TRP A 207 -13.43 6.45 -11.43
C TRP A 207 -13.39 7.95 -11.78
N THR A 208 -14.43 8.45 -12.44
CA THR A 208 -14.52 9.85 -12.84
C THR A 208 -14.69 10.78 -11.64
N ALA A 209 -15.54 10.42 -10.68
CA ALA A 209 -15.85 11.27 -9.53
C ALA A 209 -14.72 11.38 -8.50
N GLY A 210 -13.96 10.30 -8.30
CA GLY A 210 -12.89 10.27 -7.29
C GLY A 210 -13.39 10.48 -5.86
N MET A 211 -12.50 10.93 -4.99
CA MET A 211 -12.75 11.08 -3.56
C MET A 211 -13.67 12.30 -3.30
N PRO A 212 -14.82 12.14 -2.59
CA PRO A 212 -15.78 13.22 -2.38
C PRO A 212 -15.35 14.17 -1.25
N TRP A 213 -14.34 15.00 -1.52
CA TRP A 213 -13.69 15.85 -0.53
C TRP A 213 -14.64 16.78 0.22
N GLU A 214 -15.64 17.36 -0.45
CA GLU A 214 -16.64 18.22 0.19
C GLU A 214 -17.39 17.45 1.30
N LYS A 215 -17.90 16.25 0.98
CA LYS A 215 -18.66 15.44 1.93
C LYS A 215 -17.80 14.87 3.04
N ILE A 216 -16.57 14.46 2.72
CA ILE A 216 -15.62 13.97 3.71
C ILE A 216 -15.23 15.09 4.68
N ASN A 217 -14.95 16.29 4.15
CA ASN A 217 -14.63 17.44 4.98
C ASN A 217 -15.79 17.83 5.90
N ALA A 218 -17.03 17.78 5.41
CA ALA A 218 -18.24 18.05 6.19
C ALA A 218 -18.54 16.96 7.23
N ALA A 219 -18.16 15.71 6.95
CA ALA A 219 -18.35 14.58 7.85
C ALA A 219 -17.30 14.49 8.96
N ILE A 220 -16.19 15.22 8.87
CA ILE A 220 -15.13 15.22 9.88
C ILE A 220 -15.17 16.55 10.64
N ASP A 221 -15.34 16.48 11.96
CA ASP A 221 -15.33 17.69 12.81
C ASP A 221 -13.90 18.21 13.06
N ASN A 222 -13.79 19.30 13.82
CA ASN A 222 -12.48 19.92 14.11
C ASN A 222 -11.63 19.10 15.09
N ASN A 223 -12.22 18.10 15.75
CA ASN A 223 -11.52 17.14 16.61
C ASN A 223 -11.22 15.83 15.84
N PHE A 224 -11.35 15.85 14.52
CA PHE A 224 -11.16 14.70 13.63
C PHE A 224 -12.11 13.52 13.91
N ASN A 225 -13.27 13.77 14.53
CA ASN A 225 -14.31 12.75 14.65
C ASN A 225 -15.06 12.64 13.33
N TYR A 226 -15.23 11.42 12.83
CA TYR A 226 -16.08 11.14 11.68
C TYR A 226 -17.53 10.94 12.14
N ILE A 227 -18.42 11.84 11.72
CA ILE A 227 -19.82 11.92 12.16
C ILE A 227 -20.72 11.77 10.94
N GLN A 228 -21.66 10.82 11.03
CA GLN A 228 -22.73 10.62 10.05
C GLN A 228 -24.09 10.57 10.76
N PRO A 229 -25.17 11.08 10.13
CA PRO A 229 -26.54 10.92 10.61
C PRO A 229 -26.92 9.44 10.74
N GLU A 230 -27.73 9.10 11.75
CA GLU A 230 -28.12 7.71 12.06
C GLU A 230 -28.88 7.03 10.92
N GLU A 231 -29.65 7.80 10.15
CA GLU A 231 -30.32 7.35 8.93
C GLU A 231 -29.31 6.80 7.91
N ARG A 232 -28.22 7.54 7.65
CA ARG A 232 -27.17 7.11 6.72
C ARG A 232 -26.46 5.85 7.21
N LYS A 233 -26.19 5.77 8.52
CA LYS A 233 -25.60 4.56 9.11
C LYS A 233 -26.48 3.34 8.90
N SER A 234 -27.79 3.49 9.11
CA SER A 234 -28.79 2.44 8.95
C SER A 234 -28.88 1.98 7.48
N ILE A 235 -28.90 2.91 6.52
CA ILE A 235 -28.90 2.60 5.09
C ILE A 235 -27.65 1.80 4.71
N TRP A 236 -26.47 2.26 5.12
CA TRP A 236 -25.21 1.56 4.82
C TRP A 236 -25.21 0.15 5.41
N SER A 237 -25.65 0.00 6.66
CA SER A 237 -25.70 -1.30 7.33
C SER A 237 -26.65 -2.28 6.67
N ALA A 238 -27.82 -1.81 6.21
CA ALA A 238 -28.76 -2.62 5.46
C ALA A 238 -28.19 -3.04 4.10
N MET A 239 -27.54 -2.12 3.38
CA MET A 239 -26.96 -2.37 2.07
C MET A 239 -25.80 -3.38 2.10
N CYS A 240 -24.91 -3.27 3.09
CA CYS A 240 -23.71 -4.11 3.17
C CYS A 240 -23.88 -5.39 4.00
N ALA A 241 -25.02 -5.55 4.70
CA ALA A 241 -25.21 -6.61 5.70
C ALA A 241 -24.06 -6.67 6.74
N ARG A 242 -23.66 -5.49 7.21
CA ARG A 242 -22.59 -5.24 8.20
C ARG A 242 -23.03 -4.15 9.16
N ASN A 243 -22.63 -4.21 10.42
CA ASN A 243 -22.88 -3.13 11.38
C ASN A 243 -22.07 -1.89 10.96
N TRP A 244 -22.53 -0.69 11.32
CA TRP A 244 -21.82 0.56 11.02
C TRP A 244 -20.48 0.65 11.74
N ASP A 245 -20.43 0.16 12.98
CA ASP A 245 -19.19 0.03 13.73
C ASP A 245 -18.56 -1.34 13.46
N ASN A 246 -17.34 -1.33 12.93
CA ASN A 246 -16.55 -2.53 12.66
C ASN A 246 -16.50 -3.45 13.89
N THR A 247 -16.35 -2.90 15.10
CA THR A 247 -16.17 -3.68 16.33
C THR A 247 -17.41 -4.49 16.73
N GLN A 248 -18.59 -4.11 16.20
CA GLN A 248 -19.87 -4.77 16.45
C GLN A 248 -20.17 -5.89 15.45
N ASP A 249 -19.37 -6.03 14.39
CA ASP A 249 -19.50 -7.16 13.46
C ASP A 249 -19.16 -8.51 14.12
N ARG A 250 -19.69 -9.58 13.52
CA ARG A 250 -19.50 -10.96 14.01
C ARG A 250 -18.02 -11.31 14.08
N MET A 251 -17.64 -12.09 15.08
CA MET A 251 -16.27 -12.58 15.27
C MET A 251 -15.85 -13.70 14.31
N HIS A 252 -16.70 -14.07 13.35
CA HIS A 252 -16.42 -15.08 12.34
C HIS A 252 -16.72 -14.54 10.93
N LYS A 253 -15.85 -14.85 9.97
CA LYS A 253 -16.01 -14.62 8.53
C LYS A 253 -16.54 -15.91 7.86
N PRO A 254 -17.66 -15.85 7.13
CA PRO A 254 -18.09 -16.96 6.29
C PRO A 254 -17.13 -17.11 5.09
N ILE A 255 -16.58 -18.30 4.89
CA ILE A 255 -15.71 -18.63 3.75
C ILE A 255 -16.16 -19.95 3.14
N ASP A 256 -16.45 -19.91 1.83
CA ASP A 256 -16.76 -21.10 1.07
C ASP A 256 -15.49 -21.91 0.83
N CYS A 257 -15.56 -23.22 1.08
CA CYS A 257 -14.46 -24.12 0.83
C CYS A 257 -14.11 -24.14 -0.67
N PRO A 258 -12.85 -23.87 -1.06
CA PRO A 258 -12.41 -23.94 -2.45
C PRO A 258 -12.66 -25.27 -3.16
N SER A 259 -12.69 -26.37 -2.40
CA SER A 259 -12.90 -27.71 -2.93
C SER A 259 -14.38 -28.09 -2.96
N CYS A 260 -15.06 -28.16 -1.80
CA CYS A 260 -16.43 -28.68 -1.72
C CYS A 260 -17.53 -27.60 -1.71
N ARG A 261 -17.16 -26.32 -1.72
CA ARG A 261 -18.07 -25.16 -1.68
C ARG A 261 -18.98 -25.06 -0.45
N ALA A 262 -18.75 -25.89 0.58
CA ALA A 262 -19.43 -25.74 1.87
C ALA A 262 -19.00 -24.43 2.55
N SER A 263 -19.95 -23.67 3.08
CA SER A 263 -19.69 -22.44 3.85
C SER A 263 -19.17 -22.78 5.25
N ASN A 264 -18.00 -22.25 5.62
CA ASN A 264 -17.37 -22.42 6.94
C ASN A 264 -17.37 -21.08 7.69
N ALA A 265 -17.76 -21.09 8.96
CA ALA A 265 -17.65 -19.91 9.82
C ALA A 265 -16.27 -19.89 10.49
N ILE A 266 -15.35 -19.07 9.97
CA ILE A 266 -13.95 -19.03 10.39
C ILE A 266 -13.73 -17.82 11.30
N SER A 267 -13.17 -18.01 12.49
CA SER A 267 -12.87 -16.91 13.41
C SER A 267 -11.89 -15.89 12.80
N TRP A 268 -12.10 -14.60 13.05
CA TRP A 268 -11.16 -13.57 12.62
C TRP A 268 -9.77 -13.76 13.23
N THR A 269 -9.71 -14.17 14.49
CA THR A 269 -8.46 -14.49 15.18
C THR A 269 -8.67 -15.63 16.16
N THR A 270 -7.64 -16.44 16.38
CA THR A 270 -7.57 -17.41 17.48
C THR A 270 -6.70 -16.91 18.62
N CYS A 271 -6.24 -15.66 18.57
CA CYS A 271 -5.46 -15.05 19.65
C CYS A 271 -6.33 -14.47 20.77
N GLY A 272 -7.65 -14.33 20.56
CA GLY A 272 -8.57 -13.76 21.54
C GLY A 272 -8.85 -14.73 22.70
N GLU A 273 -8.73 -14.24 23.93
CA GLU A 273 -9.00 -14.99 25.18
C GLU A 273 -9.60 -14.05 26.24
N ASP A 274 -10.10 -14.62 27.33
CA ASP A 274 -10.47 -13.84 28.52
C ASP A 274 -9.25 -13.14 29.15
N GLU A 275 -9.49 -12.10 29.97
CA GLU A 275 -8.43 -11.29 30.61
C GLU A 275 -7.54 -12.12 31.57
N VAL A 276 -8.02 -13.27 32.02
CA VAL A 276 -7.24 -14.24 32.79
C VAL A 276 -7.53 -15.63 32.21
N PRO A 277 -6.60 -16.25 31.46
CA PRO A 277 -6.80 -17.58 30.91
C PRO A 277 -6.96 -18.61 32.03
N ALA A 278 -7.85 -19.59 31.81
CA ALA A 278 -8.15 -20.64 32.81
C ALA A 278 -6.89 -21.38 33.31
N ASP A 279 -5.86 -21.52 32.46
CA ASP A 279 -4.66 -22.32 32.75
C ASP A 279 -3.39 -21.47 33.05
N ASN A 280 -3.49 -20.14 33.14
CA ASN A 280 -2.34 -19.22 33.22
C ASN A 280 -1.29 -19.37 32.08
N ASP A 281 -1.59 -20.12 31.01
CA ASP A 281 -0.79 -20.15 29.77
C ASP A 281 -1.41 -19.18 28.76
N TRP A 282 -0.69 -18.12 28.45
CA TRP A 282 -1.13 -17.12 27.49
C TRP A 282 -0.64 -17.53 26.09
N PRO A 283 -1.55 -17.78 25.12
CA PRO A 283 -1.12 -18.02 23.75
C PRO A 283 -0.44 -16.76 23.19
N GLY A 284 0.54 -16.97 22.30
CA GLY A 284 1.24 -15.87 21.63
C GLY A 284 0.30 -15.04 20.74
N LEU A 285 0.83 -13.98 20.11
CA LEU A 285 0.08 -13.17 19.13
C LEU A 285 0.04 -13.79 17.72
N VAL A 286 0.45 -15.06 17.61
CA VAL A 286 0.44 -15.85 16.39
C VAL A 286 -0.72 -16.85 16.51
N GLY A 287 -1.75 -16.68 15.69
CA GLY A 287 -2.93 -17.53 15.64
C GLY A 287 -3.17 -18.09 14.24
N THR A 288 -4.29 -18.78 14.06
CA THR A 288 -4.68 -19.44 12.80
C THR A 288 -6.02 -18.96 12.26
N GLY A 289 -6.61 -17.91 12.84
CA GLY A 289 -7.80 -17.25 12.31
C GLY A 289 -7.52 -16.49 11.00
N TYR A 290 -8.57 -16.04 10.32
CA TYR A 290 -8.45 -15.41 8.98
C TYR A 290 -7.52 -14.19 8.96
N ALA A 291 -7.55 -13.36 10.00
CA ALA A 291 -6.69 -12.18 10.16
C ALA A 291 -5.37 -12.47 10.90
N ASP A 292 -5.07 -13.75 11.18
CA ASP A 292 -3.81 -14.16 11.77
C ASP A 292 -2.77 -14.54 10.69
N GLY A 293 -1.49 -14.37 11.01
CA GLY A 293 -0.40 -14.61 10.05
C GLY A 293 -0.19 -16.07 9.62
N ASN A 294 -0.76 -17.02 10.37
CA ASN A 294 -0.72 -18.45 10.06
C ASN A 294 -2.14 -18.99 9.81
N PHE A 295 -2.98 -18.21 9.12
CA PHE A 295 -4.35 -18.62 8.78
C PHE A 295 -4.39 -20.05 8.23
N ALA A 296 -5.08 -20.92 8.97
CA ALA A 296 -5.26 -22.32 8.63
C ALA A 296 -6.54 -22.83 9.28
N PHE A 297 -7.42 -23.42 8.48
CA PHE A 297 -8.70 -23.93 8.94
C PHE A 297 -9.10 -25.18 8.15
N ASP A 298 -9.36 -26.29 8.82
CA ASP A 298 -9.81 -27.51 8.14
C ASP A 298 -11.32 -27.44 7.86
N CYS A 299 -11.69 -27.56 6.60
CA CYS A 299 -13.09 -27.50 6.18
C CYS A 299 -13.93 -28.56 6.90
N THR A 300 -15.05 -28.15 7.50
CA THR A 300 -15.91 -29.05 8.29
C THR A 300 -16.61 -30.12 7.46
N ALA A 301 -16.64 -29.98 6.13
CA ALA A 301 -17.31 -30.90 5.22
C ALA A 301 -16.35 -31.90 4.54
N CYS A 302 -15.22 -31.42 4.01
CA CYS A 302 -14.28 -32.27 3.24
C CYS A 302 -12.88 -32.38 3.87
N GLY A 303 -12.59 -31.68 4.97
CA GLY A 303 -11.31 -31.76 5.68
C GLY A 303 -10.13 -31.09 4.99
N ILE A 304 -10.32 -30.42 3.85
CA ILE A 304 -9.24 -29.67 3.19
C ILE A 304 -8.79 -28.50 4.07
N ASN A 305 -7.48 -28.28 4.15
CA ASN A 305 -6.93 -27.14 4.87
C ASN A 305 -7.10 -25.86 4.05
N ILE A 306 -7.97 -24.97 4.49
CA ILE A 306 -8.21 -23.63 3.94
C ILE A 306 -7.17 -22.68 4.55
N ASN A 307 -6.35 -22.08 3.70
CA ASN A 307 -5.35 -21.06 4.05
C ASN A 307 -5.25 -20.02 2.92
N HIS A 308 -4.46 -18.95 3.11
CA HIS A 308 -4.36 -17.87 2.12
C HIS A 308 -3.86 -18.35 0.75
N ASP A 309 -2.88 -19.26 0.70
CA ASP A 309 -2.36 -19.83 -0.55
C ASP A 309 -3.48 -20.54 -1.34
N VAL A 310 -4.28 -21.38 -0.68
CA VAL A 310 -5.41 -22.09 -1.31
C VAL A 310 -6.51 -21.13 -1.76
N LEU A 311 -6.79 -20.07 -0.99
CA LEU A 311 -7.76 -19.04 -1.39
C LEU A 311 -7.30 -18.22 -2.60
N CYS A 312 -5.99 -17.96 -2.73
CA CYS A 312 -5.40 -17.31 -3.90
C CYS A 312 -5.57 -18.15 -5.17
N VAL A 313 -5.34 -19.46 -5.06
CA VAL A 313 -5.58 -20.41 -6.16
C VAL A 313 -7.05 -20.43 -6.55
N ASP A 314 -7.96 -20.51 -5.57
CA ASP A 314 -9.40 -20.51 -5.84
C ASP A 314 -9.87 -19.23 -6.52
N ARG A 315 -9.28 -18.08 -6.16
CA ARG A 315 -9.53 -16.81 -6.84
C ARG A 315 -9.11 -16.85 -8.31
N PHE A 316 -7.91 -17.37 -8.61
CA PHE A 316 -7.46 -17.53 -10.01
C PHE A 316 -8.40 -18.44 -10.80
N LEU A 317 -8.81 -19.57 -10.21
CA LEU A 317 -9.73 -20.51 -10.85
C LEU A 317 -11.12 -19.91 -11.07
N ARG A 318 -11.63 -19.09 -10.14
CA ARG A 318 -12.88 -18.33 -10.32
C ARG A 318 -12.79 -17.32 -11.46
N ASP A 319 -11.69 -16.56 -11.55
CA ASP A 319 -11.46 -15.65 -12.67
C ASP A 319 -11.33 -16.43 -14.01
N CYS A 320 -10.74 -17.62 -14.02
CA CYS A 320 -10.75 -18.51 -15.19
C CYS A 320 -12.16 -18.98 -15.57
N ALA A 321 -12.99 -19.36 -14.59
CA ALA A 321 -14.38 -19.73 -14.83
C ALA A 321 -15.16 -18.54 -15.43
N HIS A 322 -15.02 -17.33 -14.87
CA HIS A 322 -15.64 -16.12 -15.41
C HIS A 322 -15.17 -15.77 -16.82
N LEU A 323 -13.89 -16.02 -17.14
CA LEU A 323 -13.36 -15.86 -18.50
C LEU A 323 -14.03 -16.82 -19.48
N LEU A 324 -14.23 -18.09 -19.10
CA LEU A 324 -14.82 -19.10 -19.97
C LEU A 324 -16.34 -18.97 -20.11
N GLU A 325 -17.03 -18.58 -19.03
CA GLU A 325 -18.50 -18.54 -18.97
C GLU A 325 -19.07 -17.20 -19.41
N SER A 326 -18.41 -16.09 -19.05
CA SER A 326 -18.93 -14.72 -19.21
C SER A 326 -18.01 -13.81 -20.02
N ASP A 327 -16.91 -14.34 -20.57
CA ASP A 327 -15.90 -13.60 -21.32
C ASP A 327 -15.19 -12.49 -20.51
N CYS A 328 -15.19 -12.58 -19.17
CA CYS A 328 -14.56 -11.59 -18.31
C CYS A 328 -13.03 -11.74 -18.35
N PRO A 329 -12.25 -10.70 -18.72
CA PRO A 329 -10.79 -10.80 -18.78
C PRO A 329 -10.17 -11.10 -17.42
N ILE A 330 -9.13 -11.93 -17.41
CA ILE A 330 -8.32 -12.18 -16.22
C ILE A 330 -7.47 -10.96 -15.84
N ARG A 331 -7.13 -10.84 -14.56
CA ARG A 331 -6.34 -9.70 -14.04
C ARG A 331 -4.95 -9.68 -14.65
N GLY A 332 -4.39 -8.48 -14.77
CA GLY A 332 -3.08 -8.24 -15.36
C GLY A 332 -3.05 -8.26 -16.89
N THR A 333 -4.21 -8.37 -17.56
CA THR A 333 -4.29 -8.42 -19.03
C THR A 333 -4.99 -7.21 -19.66
N ILE A 334 -5.50 -6.28 -18.85
CA ILE A 334 -6.37 -5.19 -19.30
C ILE A 334 -5.54 -3.95 -19.68
N LEU A 335 -4.55 -3.60 -18.85
CA LEU A 335 -3.70 -2.44 -19.08
C LEU A 335 -2.46 -2.82 -19.88
N ASP A 336 -1.94 -1.85 -20.65
CA ASP A 336 -0.63 -1.99 -21.26
C ASP A 336 0.48 -2.07 -20.19
N ILE A 337 1.43 -2.99 -20.38
CA ILE A 337 2.45 -3.32 -19.38
C ILE A 337 3.42 -2.15 -19.18
N GLU A 338 3.77 -1.46 -20.27
CA GLU A 338 4.77 -0.39 -20.26
C GLU A 338 4.16 0.93 -19.80
N THR A 339 3.04 1.31 -20.42
CA THR A 339 2.39 2.60 -20.19
C THR A 339 1.44 2.59 -19.00
N GLY A 340 0.88 1.45 -18.63
CA GLY A 340 -0.20 1.36 -17.64
C GLY A 340 -1.53 1.93 -18.12
N CYS A 341 -1.64 2.27 -19.40
CA CYS A 341 -2.85 2.83 -20.00
C CYS A 341 -3.65 1.75 -20.73
N PRO A 342 -4.99 1.87 -20.79
CA PRO A 342 -5.80 1.03 -21.67
C PRO A 342 -5.65 1.53 -23.10
N GLN A 343 -4.72 0.95 -23.84
CA GLN A 343 -4.53 1.24 -25.25
C GLN A 343 -5.06 0.11 -26.10
N LYS A 344 -5.69 0.41 -27.23
CA LYS A 344 -5.95 -0.62 -28.25
C LYS A 344 -4.64 -1.30 -28.63
N ALA A 345 -4.67 -2.60 -28.91
CA ALA A 345 -3.57 -3.22 -29.63
C ALA A 345 -3.48 -2.53 -31.01
N GLN A 346 -2.46 -1.71 -31.22
CA GLN A 346 -2.09 -1.32 -32.57
C GLN A 346 -1.52 -2.59 -33.22
N PRO A 347 -2.12 -3.16 -34.27
CA PRO A 347 -1.41 -4.13 -35.08
C PRO A 347 -0.28 -3.36 -35.75
N GLU A 348 0.97 -3.53 -35.28
CA GLU A 348 2.11 -2.96 -36.01
C GLU A 348 2.22 -3.58 -37.43
N GLU A 349 1.56 -4.71 -37.66
CA GLU A 349 1.26 -5.39 -38.93
C GLU A 349 0.08 -6.36 -38.67
N ASP A 350 -0.81 -6.60 -39.65
CA ASP A 350 -2.11 -7.30 -39.53
C ASP A 350 -2.08 -8.73 -38.90
N ASP A 351 -0.90 -9.34 -38.69
CA ASP A 351 -0.75 -10.75 -38.27
C ASP A 351 -0.03 -10.97 -36.92
N THR A 352 0.37 -9.92 -36.18
CA THR A 352 1.07 -10.14 -34.88
C THR A 352 0.07 -10.22 -33.72
N PRO A 353 -0.03 -11.36 -32.99
CA PRO A 353 -0.92 -11.50 -31.84
C PRO A 353 -0.62 -10.46 -30.76
N ASN A 354 -1.64 -9.88 -30.13
CA ASN A 354 -1.45 -8.93 -29.03
C ASN A 354 -0.95 -9.68 -27.78
N PRO A 355 0.25 -9.38 -27.24
CA PRO A 355 0.78 -10.08 -26.07
C PRO A 355 -0.11 -10.00 -24.82
N ARG A 356 -1.00 -9.00 -24.72
CA ARG A 356 -1.99 -8.88 -23.64
C ARG A 356 -3.13 -9.89 -23.74
N MET A 357 -3.51 -10.27 -24.97
CA MET A 357 -4.59 -11.22 -25.22
C MET A 357 -4.12 -12.66 -25.11
N LEU A 358 -2.83 -12.92 -25.35
CA LEU A 358 -2.27 -14.28 -25.39
C LEU A 358 -2.60 -15.11 -24.15
N ALA A 359 -2.63 -14.51 -22.95
CA ALA A 359 -2.99 -15.23 -21.75
C ALA A 359 -4.48 -15.56 -21.66
N ASN A 360 -5.37 -14.60 -21.99
CA ASN A 360 -6.81 -14.87 -22.10
C ASN A 360 -7.09 -15.93 -23.18
N ASP A 361 -6.43 -15.81 -24.33
CA ASP A 361 -6.58 -16.72 -25.48
C ASP A 361 -6.10 -18.13 -25.12
N ALA A 362 -4.95 -18.27 -24.45
CA ALA A 362 -4.44 -19.57 -23.99
C ALA A 362 -5.41 -20.24 -23.02
N LEU A 363 -5.94 -19.49 -22.04
CA LEU A 363 -6.92 -20.00 -21.10
C LEU A 363 -8.21 -20.45 -21.80
N LYS A 364 -8.69 -19.70 -22.79
CA LYS A 364 -9.86 -20.07 -23.60
C LYS A 364 -9.62 -21.23 -24.54
N ALA A 365 -8.40 -21.37 -25.07
CA ALA A 365 -8.04 -22.41 -26.05
C ALA A 365 -7.99 -23.83 -25.44
N GLY A 366 -7.96 -23.94 -24.10
CA GLY A 366 -8.08 -25.21 -23.41
C GLY A 366 -7.44 -25.25 -22.03
N LEU A 367 -6.43 -24.40 -21.79
CA LEU A 367 -5.68 -24.40 -20.53
C LEU A 367 -6.58 -24.11 -19.32
N GLY A 368 -7.53 -23.17 -19.45
CA GLY A 368 -8.47 -22.86 -18.37
C GLY A 368 -9.36 -24.05 -18.00
N LYS A 369 -9.86 -24.79 -19.01
CA LYS A 369 -10.66 -26.00 -18.77
C LYS A 369 -9.83 -27.10 -18.12
N GLN A 370 -8.59 -27.28 -18.54
CA GLN A 370 -7.65 -28.23 -17.93
C GLN A 370 -7.41 -27.89 -16.45
N LEU A 371 -7.16 -26.63 -16.13
CA LEU A 371 -6.92 -26.17 -14.76
C LEU A 371 -8.15 -26.39 -13.86
N LEU A 372 -9.35 -26.07 -14.35
CA LEU A 372 -10.60 -26.33 -13.62
C LEU A 372 -10.85 -27.83 -13.39
N GLN A 373 -10.55 -28.68 -14.38
CA GLN A 373 -10.68 -30.14 -14.25
C GLN A 373 -9.69 -30.73 -13.25
N LEU A 374 -8.43 -30.29 -13.27
CA LEU A 374 -7.41 -30.71 -12.32
C LEU A 374 -7.81 -30.35 -10.88
N SER A 375 -8.36 -29.14 -10.68
CA SER A 375 -8.85 -28.70 -9.38
C SER A 375 -10.05 -29.52 -8.88
N GLY A 376 -10.93 -30.00 -9.77
CA GLY A 376 -12.11 -30.79 -9.39
C GLY A 376 -11.85 -32.28 -9.17
N SER A 377 -10.75 -32.82 -9.70
CA SER A 377 -10.47 -34.27 -9.70
C SER A 377 -9.52 -34.72 -8.59
N SER A 378 -8.81 -33.80 -7.96
CA SER A 378 -7.80 -34.09 -6.93
C SER A 378 -8.37 -34.01 -5.52
N SER A 379 -7.94 -34.91 -4.63
CA SER A 379 -8.21 -34.82 -3.18
C SER A 379 -7.41 -33.71 -2.50
N SER A 380 -6.36 -33.20 -3.16
CA SER A 380 -5.50 -32.12 -2.68
C SER A 380 -5.70 -30.85 -3.54
N PRO A 381 -5.69 -29.65 -2.93
CA PRO A 381 -5.84 -28.40 -3.68
C PRO A 381 -4.67 -28.20 -4.63
N LEU A 382 -4.93 -27.58 -5.79
CA LEU A 382 -3.87 -27.09 -6.66
C LEU A 382 -3.04 -26.03 -5.91
N ASP A 383 -1.76 -25.93 -6.24
CA ASP A 383 -0.89 -24.84 -5.81
C ASP A 383 -0.57 -23.88 -6.97
N MET A 384 -0.12 -22.67 -6.62
CA MET A 384 0.26 -21.65 -7.61
C MET A 384 1.47 -22.05 -8.45
N GLU A 385 2.35 -22.92 -7.94
CA GLU A 385 3.54 -23.39 -8.66
C GLU A 385 3.16 -24.34 -9.81
N THR A 386 2.17 -25.20 -9.60
CA THR A 386 1.58 -26.05 -10.63
C THR A 386 0.90 -25.21 -11.71
N ILE A 387 0.12 -24.19 -11.32
CA ILE A 387 -0.50 -23.25 -12.27
C ILE A 387 0.58 -22.54 -13.09
N GLN A 388 1.62 -22.04 -12.44
CA GLN A 388 2.74 -21.39 -13.09
C GLN A 388 3.42 -22.32 -14.10
N THR A 389 3.70 -23.57 -13.72
CA THR A 389 4.33 -24.56 -14.60
C THR A 389 3.47 -24.84 -15.83
N LEU A 390 2.16 -25.03 -15.64
CA LEU A 390 1.24 -25.29 -16.75
C LEU A 390 1.12 -24.10 -17.72
N ILE A 391 1.09 -22.86 -17.20
CA ILE A 391 1.10 -21.65 -18.03
C ILE A 391 2.41 -21.54 -18.81
N GLN A 392 3.55 -21.80 -18.17
CA GLN A 392 4.88 -21.74 -18.81
C GLN A 392 5.05 -22.83 -19.87
N ASP A 393 4.57 -24.04 -19.60
CA ASP A 393 4.59 -25.15 -20.55
C ASP A 393 3.72 -24.82 -21.76
N ASP A 394 2.48 -24.35 -21.56
CA ASP A 394 1.60 -23.92 -22.66
C ASP A 394 2.25 -22.83 -23.52
N GLU A 395 2.84 -21.82 -22.88
CA GLU A 395 3.57 -20.75 -23.56
C GLU A 395 4.76 -21.29 -24.38
N ALA A 396 5.54 -22.22 -23.83
CA ALA A 396 6.67 -22.85 -24.52
C ALA A 396 6.22 -23.68 -25.73
N HIS A 397 5.14 -24.45 -25.60
CA HIS A 397 4.58 -25.26 -26.69
C HIS A 397 4.05 -24.36 -27.82
N ARG A 398 3.33 -23.28 -27.51
CA ARG A 398 2.88 -22.30 -28.52
C ARG A 398 4.05 -21.63 -29.23
N LYS A 399 5.08 -21.24 -28.48
CA LYS A 399 6.29 -20.64 -29.05
C LYS A 399 6.99 -21.58 -30.04
N GLU A 400 7.15 -22.85 -29.70
CA GLU A 400 7.81 -23.82 -30.57
C GLU A 400 6.96 -24.16 -31.81
N SER A 401 5.64 -24.29 -31.63
CA SER A 401 4.68 -24.54 -32.72
C SER A 401 4.77 -23.46 -33.79
N ILE A 402 4.78 -22.18 -33.39
CA ILE A 402 4.88 -21.04 -34.33
C ILE A 402 6.28 -20.96 -34.97
N ARG A 403 7.33 -21.20 -34.19
CA ARG A 403 8.73 -21.16 -34.65
C ARG A 403 9.00 -22.12 -35.80
N SER A 404 8.34 -23.28 -35.81
CA SER A 404 8.54 -24.33 -36.81
C SER A 404 8.15 -23.92 -38.24
N TYR A 405 7.32 -22.88 -38.42
CA TYR A 405 6.83 -22.42 -39.72
C TYR A 405 7.42 -21.09 -40.21
N MET A 406 8.32 -20.45 -39.43
CA MET A 406 8.75 -19.05 -39.67
C MET A 406 10.15 -18.87 -40.29
N ARG A 407 10.27 -17.83 -41.14
CA ARG A 407 11.52 -17.31 -41.74
C ARG A 407 12.35 -16.52 -40.71
N PHE A 408 13.63 -16.28 -41.00
CA PHE A 408 14.58 -15.70 -40.03
C PHE A 408 14.19 -14.32 -39.48
N GLY A 409 13.65 -13.40 -40.29
CA GLY A 409 13.20 -12.07 -39.84
C GLY A 409 11.95 -12.11 -38.96
N GLU A 410 11.01 -13.02 -39.25
CA GLU A 410 9.81 -13.28 -38.45
C GLU A 410 10.16 -13.85 -37.07
N ARG A 411 11.27 -14.57 -36.94
CA ARG A 411 11.76 -15.11 -35.66
C ARG A 411 12.21 -14.03 -34.66
N VAL A 412 12.64 -12.86 -35.12
CA VAL A 412 13.03 -11.73 -34.24
C VAL A 412 11.77 -11.10 -33.62
N LYS A 413 10.78 -10.78 -34.46
CA LYS A 413 9.46 -10.28 -34.01
C LYS A 413 8.76 -11.27 -33.07
N LEU A 414 8.83 -12.57 -33.38
CA LEU A 414 8.31 -13.63 -32.50
C LEU A 414 9.01 -13.65 -31.13
N ARG A 415 10.33 -13.40 -31.08
CA ARG A 415 11.07 -13.36 -29.82
C ARG A 415 10.58 -12.21 -28.95
N GLU A 416 10.48 -11.01 -29.50
CA GLU A 416 10.02 -9.81 -28.78
C GLU A 416 8.58 -9.99 -28.27
N LEU A 417 7.70 -10.56 -29.10
CA LEU A 417 6.32 -10.89 -28.70
C LEU A 417 6.28 -11.83 -27.49
N TYR A 418 7.05 -12.91 -27.51
CA TYR A 418 7.06 -13.89 -26.42
C TYR A 418 7.84 -13.42 -25.19
N GLU A 419 8.78 -12.48 -25.33
CA GLU A 419 9.36 -11.79 -24.16
C GLU A 419 8.31 -10.94 -23.45
N LYS A 420 7.47 -10.21 -24.20
CA LYS A 420 6.32 -9.48 -23.65
C LYS A 420 5.24 -10.41 -23.07
N SER A 421 4.94 -11.52 -23.75
CA SER A 421 4.01 -12.56 -23.27
C SER A 421 4.48 -13.19 -21.95
N SER A 422 5.76 -13.55 -21.86
CA SER A 422 6.31 -14.18 -20.66
C SER A 422 6.31 -13.21 -19.47
N LEU A 423 6.57 -11.93 -19.74
CA LEU A 423 6.36 -10.87 -18.75
C LEU A 423 4.88 -10.76 -18.35
N GLY A 424 3.94 -10.83 -19.28
CA GLY A 424 2.51 -10.87 -19.02
C GLY A 424 2.09 -12.05 -18.14
N CYS A 425 2.56 -13.27 -18.43
CA CYS A 425 2.29 -14.46 -17.61
C CYS A 425 2.79 -14.28 -16.18
N ARG A 426 3.98 -13.68 -16.00
CA ARG A 426 4.52 -13.35 -14.68
C ARG A 426 3.69 -12.28 -13.97
N ILE A 427 3.19 -11.27 -14.69
CA ILE A 427 2.32 -10.23 -14.13
C ILE A 427 1.02 -10.85 -13.63
N ILE A 428 0.38 -11.73 -14.42
CA ILE A 428 -0.84 -12.45 -14.03
C ILE A 428 -0.59 -13.20 -12.73
N LEU A 429 0.42 -14.09 -12.69
CA LEU A 429 0.74 -14.87 -11.49
C LEU A 429 0.98 -13.97 -10.27
N PHE A 430 1.67 -12.85 -10.45
CA PHE A 430 1.90 -11.87 -9.39
C PHE A 430 0.62 -11.20 -8.88
N LYS A 431 -0.42 -11.01 -9.72
CA LYS A 431 -1.72 -10.45 -9.27
C LYS A 431 -2.48 -11.38 -8.32
N TYR A 432 -2.26 -12.68 -8.45
CA TYR A 432 -2.93 -13.70 -7.63
C TYR A 432 -2.08 -14.16 -6.44
N GLN A 433 -0.77 -13.93 -6.47
CA GLN A 433 0.12 -14.27 -5.37
C GLN A 433 -0.20 -13.44 -4.11
N ASN A 434 -0.39 -14.11 -2.97
CA ASN A 434 -0.61 -13.50 -1.65
C ASN A 434 -1.77 -12.48 -1.63
N ASN A 435 -2.80 -12.73 -2.44
CA ASN A 435 -3.99 -11.90 -2.52
C ASN A 435 -5.21 -12.75 -2.91
N SER A 436 -6.05 -13.07 -1.94
CA SER A 436 -7.30 -13.79 -2.13
C SER A 436 -8.51 -12.86 -2.37
N SER A 437 -8.34 -11.55 -2.19
CA SER A 437 -9.41 -10.55 -2.32
C SER A 437 -9.85 -10.35 -3.77
N PRO A 438 -11.06 -9.80 -4.03
CA PRO A 438 -11.51 -9.49 -5.38
C PRO A 438 -10.88 -8.21 -5.97
N PHE A 439 -9.80 -7.69 -5.41
CA PHE A 439 -9.12 -6.47 -5.89
C PHE A 439 -7.70 -6.77 -6.36
N GLY A 440 -7.19 -6.02 -7.34
CA GLY A 440 -5.83 -6.18 -7.87
C GLY A 440 -4.74 -5.91 -6.82
N LEU A 441 -5.09 -5.22 -5.73
CA LEU A 441 -4.22 -4.90 -4.60
C LEU A 441 -4.55 -5.79 -3.39
N ALA A 442 -3.53 -6.30 -2.69
CA ALA A 442 -3.69 -6.95 -1.39
C ALA A 442 -3.97 -5.87 -0.32
N LEU A 443 -5.24 -5.52 -0.14
CA LEU A 443 -5.66 -4.33 0.59
C LEU A 443 -5.27 -4.38 2.08
N GLU A 444 -5.26 -5.54 2.75
CA GLU A 444 -4.89 -5.61 4.17
C GLU A 444 -3.46 -5.10 4.37
N GLY A 445 -2.52 -5.65 3.60
CA GLY A 445 -1.11 -5.25 3.66
C GLY A 445 -0.89 -3.81 3.21
N ALA A 446 -1.65 -3.33 2.21
CA ALA A 446 -1.54 -1.97 1.71
C ALA A 446 -1.97 -0.93 2.74
N VAL A 447 -3.09 -1.17 3.44
CA VAL A 447 -3.58 -0.27 4.49
C VAL A 447 -2.58 -0.20 5.65
N LEU A 448 -2.02 -1.34 6.06
CA LEU A 448 -0.99 -1.40 7.10
C LEU A 448 0.26 -0.58 6.72
N ARG A 449 0.74 -0.69 5.46
CA ARG A 449 1.86 0.12 4.96
C ARG A 449 1.53 1.61 4.91
N GLN A 450 0.34 1.99 4.43
CA GLN A 450 -0.11 3.39 4.44
C GLN A 450 -0.19 3.97 5.85
N GLY A 451 -0.33 3.13 6.89
CA GLY A 451 -0.19 3.53 8.29
C GLY A 451 1.12 4.27 8.60
N ILE A 452 2.23 3.94 7.92
CA ILE A 452 3.51 4.64 8.07
C ILE A 452 3.41 6.09 7.58
N PHE A 453 2.79 6.29 6.40
CA PHE A 453 2.59 7.62 5.83
C PHE A 453 1.67 8.45 6.73
N ILE A 454 0.57 7.85 7.22
CA ILE A 454 -0.37 8.50 8.14
C ILE A 454 0.36 8.98 9.40
N ASP A 455 1.15 8.12 10.05
CA ASP A 455 1.92 8.47 11.25
C ASP A 455 2.95 9.59 10.98
N ASP A 456 3.61 9.55 9.82
CA ASP A 456 4.58 10.57 9.43
C ASP A 456 3.90 11.93 9.15
N MET A 457 2.72 11.93 8.53
CA MET A 457 1.98 13.16 8.22
C MET A 457 1.35 13.79 9.47
N THR A 458 0.79 12.99 10.38
CA THR A 458 0.25 13.52 11.65
C THR A 458 1.34 14.04 12.57
N ARG A 459 2.53 13.42 12.57
CA ARG A 459 3.69 13.93 13.30
C ARG A 459 4.19 15.27 12.77
N LEU A 460 4.10 15.52 11.46
CA LEU A 460 4.44 16.81 10.86
C LEU A 460 3.43 17.91 11.23
N ASP A 461 2.18 17.51 11.47
CA ASP A 461 1.10 18.36 11.98
C ASP A 461 0.89 19.66 11.18
N TRP A 462 1.02 19.57 9.85
CA TRP A 462 0.89 20.73 8.96
C TRP A 462 -0.49 21.36 8.99
N ILE A 463 -1.51 20.60 9.33
CA ILE A 463 -2.89 21.08 9.38
C ILE A 463 -3.07 22.20 10.41
N HIS A 464 -2.35 22.14 11.54
CA HIS A 464 -2.40 23.15 12.61
C HIS A 464 -1.34 24.25 12.48
N GLN A 465 -0.51 24.23 11.42
CA GLN A 465 0.47 25.30 11.22
C GLN A 465 -0.24 26.60 10.76
N PRO A 466 0.06 27.77 11.36
CA PRO A 466 -0.54 29.04 10.95
C PRO A 466 -0.33 29.40 9.47
N SER A 467 0.74 28.89 8.86
CA SER A 467 1.10 29.10 7.46
C SER A 467 0.79 27.89 6.56
N ASN A 468 -0.14 27.02 6.97
CA ASN A 468 -0.46 25.76 6.29
C ASN A 468 -0.68 25.91 4.77
N THR A 469 -1.40 26.95 4.33
CA THR A 469 -1.68 27.20 2.91
C THR A 469 -0.41 27.50 2.13
N SER A 470 0.48 28.36 2.66
CA SER A 470 1.76 28.68 2.02
C SER A 470 2.73 27.49 2.01
N ILE A 471 2.71 26.67 3.06
CA ILE A 471 3.47 25.41 3.09
C ILE A 471 2.99 24.50 1.95
N ILE A 472 1.67 24.40 1.76
CA ILE A 472 1.09 23.54 0.75
C ILE A 472 1.30 24.08 -0.69
N GLU A 473 1.29 25.40 -0.89
CA GLU A 473 1.62 25.98 -2.20
C GLU A 473 3.08 25.68 -2.61
N LYS A 474 4.01 25.70 -1.65
CA LYS A 474 5.41 25.34 -1.88
C LYS A 474 5.57 23.86 -2.24
N LEU A 475 4.87 22.95 -1.55
CA LEU A 475 4.94 21.53 -1.90
C LEU A 475 4.30 21.22 -3.26
N LEU A 476 3.25 21.95 -3.67
CA LEU A 476 2.64 21.79 -5.00
C LEU A 476 3.62 22.21 -6.10
N THR A 477 4.40 23.27 -5.87
CA THR A 477 5.50 23.66 -6.77
C THR A 477 6.54 22.54 -6.89
N LYS A 478 6.91 21.93 -5.77
CA LYS A 478 7.87 20.82 -5.73
C LYS A 478 7.33 19.55 -6.40
N TYR A 479 6.03 19.28 -6.27
CA TYR A 479 5.32 18.20 -6.93
C TYR A 479 5.34 18.33 -8.46
N ASN A 480 5.07 19.52 -9.00
CA ASN A 480 5.17 19.78 -10.44
C ASN A 480 6.60 19.53 -10.95
N ARG A 481 7.60 20.07 -10.23
CA ARG A 481 9.02 19.83 -10.54
C ARG A 481 9.42 18.35 -10.49
N PHE A 482 8.80 17.57 -9.60
CA PHE A 482 9.00 16.13 -9.47
C PHE A 482 8.45 15.39 -10.70
N PHE A 483 7.27 15.77 -11.20
CA PHE A 483 6.71 15.21 -12.43
C PHE A 483 7.52 15.60 -13.68
N ASP A 484 8.04 16.82 -13.75
CA ASP A 484 8.97 17.23 -14.81
C ASP A 484 10.23 16.34 -14.83
N MET A 485 10.74 15.94 -13.66
CA MET A 485 11.87 15.02 -13.58
C MET A 485 11.52 13.61 -14.07
N ILE A 486 10.33 13.10 -13.72
CA ILE A 486 9.85 11.79 -14.21
C ILE A 486 9.73 11.81 -15.73
N LYS A 487 9.14 12.87 -16.29
CA LYS A 487 8.99 13.06 -17.74
C LYS A 487 10.32 12.98 -18.47
N GLU A 488 11.33 13.69 -17.98
CA GLU A 488 12.64 13.76 -18.63
C GLU A 488 13.49 12.50 -18.43
N ASN A 489 13.16 11.69 -17.42
CA ASN A 489 13.95 10.52 -17.02
C ASN A 489 13.07 9.27 -16.82
N PRO A 490 12.37 8.81 -17.87
CA PRO A 490 11.33 7.77 -17.75
C PRO A 490 11.85 6.39 -17.27
N GLU A 491 13.16 6.15 -17.38
CA GLU A 491 13.82 4.90 -16.97
C GLU A 491 14.26 4.89 -15.49
N PHE A 492 14.18 6.04 -14.81
CA PHE A 492 14.66 6.18 -13.43
C PHE A 492 13.50 6.20 -12.42
N LEU A 493 13.72 5.58 -11.27
CA LEU A 493 12.77 5.61 -10.16
C LEU A 493 12.90 6.92 -9.38
N ALA A 494 11.93 7.83 -9.56
CA ALA A 494 11.77 8.99 -8.70
C ALA A 494 11.13 8.60 -7.37
N VAL A 495 11.70 9.07 -6.25
CA VAL A 495 11.21 8.77 -4.90
C VAL A 495 10.83 10.06 -4.18
N PRO A 496 9.55 10.23 -3.78
CA PRO A 496 9.06 11.46 -3.20
C PRO A 496 9.52 11.64 -1.75
N THR A 497 9.63 12.90 -1.33
CA THR A 497 9.59 13.29 0.09
C THR A 497 8.13 13.43 0.53
N LEU A 498 7.87 13.44 1.85
CA LEU A 498 6.51 13.47 2.44
C LEU A 498 5.64 14.64 1.91
N ASP A 499 6.25 15.79 1.64
CA ASP A 499 5.61 16.96 1.04
C ASP A 499 5.12 16.70 -0.40
N ILE A 500 5.98 16.15 -1.26
CA ILE A 500 5.62 15.76 -2.63
C ILE A 500 4.58 14.65 -2.60
N ASP A 501 4.75 13.67 -1.71
CA ASP A 501 3.89 12.49 -1.65
C ASP A 501 2.49 12.84 -1.16
N LEU A 502 2.32 13.84 -0.27
CA LEU A 502 1.00 14.38 0.06
C LEU A 502 0.29 14.95 -1.17
N ALA A 503 0.97 15.77 -1.99
CA ALA A 503 0.39 16.28 -3.23
C ALA A 503 0.07 15.15 -4.21
N TRP A 504 0.96 14.18 -4.34
CA TRP A 504 0.78 13.04 -5.23
C TRP A 504 -0.40 12.18 -4.80
N HIS A 505 -0.50 11.80 -3.53
CA HIS A 505 -1.65 11.08 -2.99
C HIS A 505 -2.95 11.87 -3.18
N THR A 506 -2.94 13.18 -2.94
CA THR A 506 -4.12 14.03 -3.17
C THR A 506 -4.55 14.01 -4.64
N HIS A 507 -3.60 13.99 -5.58
CA HIS A 507 -3.89 13.87 -7.01
C HIS A 507 -4.43 12.48 -7.37
N LEU A 508 -3.83 11.41 -6.84
CA LEU A 508 -4.26 10.01 -7.05
C LEU A 508 -5.72 9.78 -6.61
N LEU A 509 -6.16 10.50 -5.57
CA LEU A 509 -7.54 10.49 -5.08
C LEU A 509 -8.53 11.22 -6.00
N SER A 510 -8.05 11.81 -7.10
CA SER A 510 -8.84 12.31 -8.25
C SER A 510 -8.43 11.56 -9.53
N PRO A 511 -8.78 10.26 -9.67
CA PRO A 511 -8.17 9.36 -10.65
C PRO A 511 -8.29 9.84 -12.10
N PHE A 512 -9.42 10.43 -12.46
CA PHE A 512 -9.62 11.03 -13.79
C PHE A 512 -8.68 12.20 -14.07
N ALA A 513 -8.53 13.14 -13.12
CA ALA A 513 -7.60 14.26 -13.25
C ALA A 513 -6.15 13.74 -13.33
N TYR A 514 -5.79 12.82 -12.43
CA TYR A 514 -4.46 12.23 -12.40
C TYR A 514 -4.11 11.48 -13.68
N TYR A 515 -5.02 10.67 -14.21
CA TYR A 515 -4.80 9.97 -15.47
C TYR A 515 -4.55 10.95 -16.61
N ARG A 516 -5.37 12.01 -16.72
CA ARG A 516 -5.17 13.03 -17.75
C ARG A 516 -3.84 13.73 -17.59
N TYR A 517 -3.51 14.20 -16.39
CA TYR A 517 -2.25 14.89 -16.10
C TYR A 517 -1.03 14.01 -16.41
N SER A 518 -1.01 12.80 -15.85
CA SER A 518 0.07 11.83 -16.03
C SER A 518 0.24 11.44 -17.49
N ASN A 519 -0.84 11.04 -18.16
CA ASN A 519 -0.78 10.57 -19.54
C ASN A 519 -0.41 11.70 -20.52
N GLN A 520 -0.90 12.93 -20.30
CA GLN A 520 -0.52 14.09 -21.13
C GLN A 520 0.95 14.48 -20.94
N LEU A 521 1.48 14.34 -19.72
CA LEU A 521 2.84 14.78 -19.43
C LEU A 521 3.89 13.73 -19.79
N THR A 522 3.60 12.45 -19.58
CA THR A 522 4.58 11.36 -19.67
C THR A 522 4.19 10.22 -20.62
N GLU A 523 3.05 10.30 -21.31
CA GLU A 523 2.50 9.23 -22.17
C GLU A 523 2.24 7.91 -21.44
N LYS A 524 2.21 7.96 -20.10
CA LYS A 524 2.05 6.81 -19.21
C LYS A 524 1.14 7.20 -18.05
N LEU A 525 0.41 6.23 -17.53
CA LEU A 525 -0.15 6.32 -16.19
C LEU A 525 0.98 6.00 -15.21
N ILE A 526 1.61 7.03 -14.64
CA ILE A 526 2.70 6.87 -13.67
C ILE A 526 2.11 6.18 -12.45
N ASP A 527 2.73 5.06 -12.07
CA ASP A 527 2.27 4.26 -10.95
C ASP A 527 2.79 4.79 -9.62
N HIS A 528 2.02 4.56 -8.56
CA HIS A 528 2.45 4.73 -7.18
C HIS A 528 2.47 3.34 -6.56
N ALA A 529 3.57 2.62 -6.80
CA ALA A 529 3.67 1.22 -6.43
C ALA A 529 3.64 1.06 -4.90
N ASP A 530 2.67 0.29 -4.40
CA ASP A 530 2.51 -0.04 -2.98
C ASP A 530 3.69 -0.83 -2.38
N LYS A 531 4.47 -1.54 -3.20
CA LYS A 531 5.69 -2.24 -2.79
C LYS A 531 6.84 -1.95 -3.74
N ILE A 532 7.94 -1.46 -3.18
CA ILE A 532 9.21 -1.24 -3.86
C ILE A 532 10.33 -1.85 -3.02
N ASP A 533 11.16 -2.68 -3.63
CA ASP A 533 12.38 -3.20 -3.01
C ASP A 533 13.21 -2.09 -2.32
N GLU A 534 13.57 -2.28 -1.05
CA GLU A 534 14.35 -1.34 -0.23
C GLU A 534 15.65 -0.87 -0.91
N VAL A 535 16.32 -1.75 -1.68
CA VAL A 535 17.59 -1.44 -2.33
C VAL A 535 17.34 -0.54 -3.54
N ARG A 536 16.37 -0.89 -4.39
CA ARG A 536 15.91 -0.08 -5.52
C ARG A 536 15.36 1.26 -5.06
N PHE A 537 14.53 1.26 -4.02
CA PHE A 537 13.93 2.45 -3.41
C PHE A 537 15.01 3.44 -2.97
N CYS A 538 16.04 2.97 -2.25
CA CYS A 538 17.12 3.85 -1.83
C CYS A 538 17.99 4.39 -2.97
N ARG A 539 18.26 3.58 -3.99
CA ARG A 539 18.96 4.06 -5.19
C ARG A 539 18.13 5.12 -5.92
N GLY A 540 16.82 4.91 -6.01
CA GLY A 540 15.88 5.89 -6.56
C GLY A 540 15.91 7.21 -5.80
N PHE A 541 15.91 7.16 -4.46
CA PHE A 541 16.01 8.37 -3.64
C PHE A 541 17.35 9.08 -3.78
N GLU A 542 18.47 8.35 -3.81
CA GLU A 542 19.80 8.90 -4.09
C GLU A 542 19.83 9.64 -5.43
N TRP A 543 19.30 9.01 -6.47
CA TRP A 543 19.18 9.60 -7.80
C TRP A 543 18.29 10.84 -7.79
N THR A 544 17.10 10.77 -7.19
CA THR A 544 16.12 11.87 -7.13
C THR A 544 16.72 13.10 -6.47
N ASN A 545 17.41 12.93 -5.34
CA ASN A 545 18.07 14.04 -4.64
C ASN A 545 19.13 14.71 -5.52
N LYS A 546 19.96 13.91 -6.21
CA LYS A 546 21.02 14.41 -7.07
C LYS A 546 20.46 15.16 -8.28
N GLU A 547 19.44 14.59 -8.90
CA GLU A 547 18.83 15.13 -10.12
C GLU A 547 18.09 16.44 -9.82
N TYR A 548 17.27 16.47 -8.76
CA TYR A 548 16.55 17.67 -8.34
C TYR A 548 17.52 18.83 -8.06
N GLN A 549 18.58 18.57 -7.29
CA GLN A 549 19.57 19.61 -6.98
C GLN A 549 20.36 20.07 -8.20
N SER A 550 20.65 19.16 -9.13
CA SER A 550 21.34 19.51 -10.38
C SER A 550 20.46 20.38 -11.28
N LYS A 551 19.16 20.10 -11.33
CA LYS A 551 18.21 20.76 -12.23
C LYS A 551 17.72 22.11 -11.70
N TYR A 552 17.35 22.18 -10.42
CA TYR A 552 16.70 23.35 -9.83
C TYR A 552 17.63 24.20 -8.96
N GLY A 553 18.84 23.72 -8.65
CA GLY A 553 19.78 24.44 -7.77
C GLY A 553 19.35 24.50 -6.30
N GLU A 554 18.25 23.84 -5.94
CA GLU A 554 17.68 23.78 -4.59
C GLU A 554 17.89 22.41 -3.96
N ILE A 555 17.89 22.34 -2.62
CA ILE A 555 17.98 21.06 -1.91
C ILE A 555 16.67 20.29 -2.04
N TYR A 556 16.75 18.98 -2.31
CA TYR A 556 15.55 18.15 -2.38
C TYR A 556 14.94 17.85 -1.01
N THR A 557 15.79 17.71 0.02
CA THR A 557 15.35 17.38 1.38
C THR A 557 15.86 18.41 2.37
N GLU A 558 14.94 19.02 3.12
CA GLU A 558 15.27 19.98 4.19
C GLU A 558 15.40 19.30 5.56
N CYS A 559 15.14 17.99 5.66
CA CYS A 559 15.26 17.25 6.91
C CYS A 559 16.71 17.15 7.41
N SER A 560 16.97 17.51 8.67
CA SER A 560 18.28 17.43 9.32
C SER A 560 18.58 16.07 9.98
N CYS A 561 17.87 15.00 9.59
CA CYS A 561 18.18 13.66 10.08
C CYS A 561 19.49 13.13 9.49
N TRP A 562 20.10 12.17 10.19
CA TRP A 562 21.39 11.61 9.78
C TRP A 562 21.36 11.02 8.36
N TYR A 563 20.26 10.38 7.96
CA TYR A 563 20.14 9.76 6.64
C TYR A 563 20.08 10.83 5.54
N CYS A 564 19.22 11.83 5.69
CA CYS A 564 19.11 12.96 4.77
C CYS A 564 20.41 13.74 4.63
N GLU A 565 21.09 14.01 5.76
CA GLU A 565 22.38 14.71 5.74
C GLU A 565 23.45 13.92 4.99
N ILE A 566 23.49 12.58 5.14
CA ILE A 566 24.38 11.75 4.31
C ILE A 566 24.01 11.87 2.85
N ARG A 567 22.72 11.88 2.50
CA ARG A 567 22.27 11.98 1.10
C ARG A 567 22.56 13.33 0.47
N ARG A 568 22.48 14.43 1.23
CA ARG A 568 22.94 15.74 0.77
C ARG A 568 24.47 15.80 0.63
N SER A 569 25.19 15.33 1.64
CA SER A 569 26.67 15.41 1.66
C SER A 569 27.37 14.42 0.72
N SER A 570 26.75 13.30 0.35
CA SER A 570 27.34 12.32 -0.59
C SER A 570 27.40 12.83 -2.04
N GLN A 571 26.81 13.99 -2.34
CA GLN A 571 26.77 14.59 -3.67
C GLN A 571 28.02 15.43 -4.01
N THR A 572 28.99 15.53 -3.10
CA THR A 572 30.14 16.46 -3.15
C THR A 572 31.37 15.91 -3.89
N VAL A 573 31.20 15.45 -5.14
CA VAL A 573 32.36 15.04 -5.98
C VAL A 573 32.88 16.23 -6.83
N HIS A 574 32.16 17.35 -6.91
CA HIS A 574 32.59 18.55 -7.65
C HIS A 574 32.58 19.80 -6.74
N SER A 575 33.61 20.64 -6.88
CA SER A 575 34.00 21.74 -5.98
C SER A 575 32.96 22.84 -5.74
N ASN A 576 31.94 22.97 -6.58
CA ASN A 576 30.90 24.02 -6.44
C ASN A 576 29.69 23.58 -5.60
N LYS A 577 29.54 22.29 -5.24
CA LYS A 577 28.34 21.75 -4.58
C LYS A 577 28.40 21.73 -3.04
N THR A 578 29.59 21.83 -2.44
CA THR A 578 29.76 22.00 -0.98
C THR A 578 29.11 23.28 -0.46
N GLN A 579 29.03 24.31 -1.30
CA GLN A 579 28.46 25.61 -0.94
C GLN A 579 26.95 25.53 -0.61
N VAL A 580 26.19 24.60 -1.21
CA VAL A 580 24.73 24.55 -1.01
C VAL A 580 24.36 23.94 0.35
N ASP A 581 25.02 22.86 0.75
CA ASP A 581 24.81 22.22 2.06
C ASP A 581 25.34 23.10 3.20
N ASP A 582 26.50 23.75 3.02
CA ASP A 582 27.00 24.71 4.01
C ASP A 582 26.11 25.96 4.10
N LYS A 583 25.62 26.50 2.96
CA LYS A 583 24.59 27.56 2.96
C LYS A 583 23.31 27.13 3.67
N PHE A 584 22.88 25.88 3.53
CA PHE A 584 21.71 25.37 4.25
C PHE A 584 21.91 25.38 5.77
N HIS A 585 23.07 24.94 6.25
CA HIS A 585 23.40 25.02 7.69
C HIS A 585 23.61 26.46 8.17
N GLU A 586 24.11 27.36 7.33
CA GLU A 586 24.31 28.79 7.63
C GLU A 586 23.01 29.61 7.57
N SER A 587 21.99 29.11 6.88
CA SER A 587 20.70 29.81 6.70
C SER A 587 19.81 29.86 7.95
N GLY A 588 20.17 29.13 9.01
CA GLY A 588 19.34 28.97 10.21
C GLY A 588 18.13 28.03 10.03
N LEU A 589 17.87 27.53 8.82
CA LEU A 589 16.74 26.63 8.51
C LEU A 589 16.79 25.30 9.29
N VAL A 590 17.99 24.85 9.69
CA VAL A 590 18.18 23.63 10.50
C VAL A 590 17.64 23.78 11.92
N GLU A 591 17.71 25.00 12.48
CA GLU A 591 17.18 25.32 13.81
C GLU A 591 15.69 25.65 13.75
N ALA A 592 15.23 26.25 12.64
CA ALA A 592 13.82 26.54 12.39
C ALA A 592 12.98 25.27 12.10
N CYS A 593 13.58 24.24 11.50
CA CYS A 593 12.91 23.00 11.11
C CYS A 593 13.72 21.77 11.61
N PRO A 594 13.51 21.34 12.88
CA PRO A 594 14.20 20.17 13.43
C PRO A 594 13.77 18.88 12.70
N ALA A 595 14.64 17.87 12.66
CA ALA A 595 14.43 16.63 11.90
C ALA A 595 13.10 15.90 12.15
N ASN A 596 12.49 16.07 13.32
CA ASN A 596 11.19 15.51 13.69
C ASN A 596 9.98 16.32 13.19
N ARG A 597 10.20 17.49 12.58
CA ARG A 597 9.18 18.39 12.02
C ARG A 597 9.43 18.77 10.55
N SER A 598 10.47 18.21 9.95
CA SER A 598 10.80 18.44 8.53
C SER A 598 10.36 17.27 7.66
N PRO A 599 9.84 17.52 6.44
CA PRO A 599 9.53 16.46 5.50
C PRO A 599 10.81 15.70 5.13
N HIS A 600 10.78 14.39 5.39
CA HIS A 600 11.83 13.44 5.00
C HIS A 600 11.32 12.56 3.84
N ILE A 601 12.03 11.48 3.54
CA ILE A 601 11.71 10.47 2.53
C ILE A 601 10.38 9.81 2.91
N SER A 602 9.46 9.70 1.96
CA SER A 602 8.23 8.93 2.18
C SER A 602 8.51 7.45 1.92
N SER A 603 8.71 6.66 2.98
CA SER A 603 9.20 5.27 2.88
C SER A 603 8.13 4.19 3.04
N HIS A 604 6.85 4.55 3.03
CA HIS A 604 5.74 3.65 3.35
C HIS A 604 5.60 2.46 2.38
N ASN A 605 6.06 2.60 1.13
CA ASN A 605 6.06 1.54 0.12
C ASN A 605 7.40 0.81 -0.02
N SER A 606 8.45 1.20 0.72
CA SER A 606 9.72 0.48 0.73
C SER A 606 9.53 -0.84 1.48
N VAL A 607 9.85 -1.98 0.87
CA VAL A 607 9.73 -3.31 1.49
C VAL A 607 11.00 -4.12 1.30
N LYS A 608 11.32 -4.96 2.27
CA LYS A 608 12.40 -5.94 2.14
C LYS A 608 11.95 -7.18 1.37
N ILE A 609 12.75 -7.64 0.40
CA ILE A 609 12.50 -8.91 -0.28
C ILE A 609 12.93 -10.08 0.61
N GLN A 610 12.07 -11.08 0.73
CA GLN A 610 12.28 -12.27 1.55
C GLN A 610 13.29 -13.18 0.85
N ALA A 611 14.06 -13.91 1.65
CA ALA A 611 14.86 -14.99 1.11
C ALA A 611 13.93 -16.09 0.59
N PRO A 612 14.20 -16.66 -0.60
CA PRO A 612 13.50 -17.86 -1.06
C PRO A 612 13.70 -18.98 -0.05
N THR A 613 12.71 -19.87 0.03
CA THR A 613 12.71 -21.04 0.90
C THR A 613 13.87 -21.99 0.57
N GLU A 614 14.23 -22.08 -0.71
CA GLU A 614 15.39 -22.82 -1.18
C GLU A 614 16.64 -21.94 -1.26
N LYS A 615 17.82 -22.55 -1.09
CA LYS A 615 19.10 -21.86 -1.18
C LYS A 615 19.36 -21.37 -2.60
N ASP A 616 18.99 -20.12 -2.86
CA ASP A 616 19.35 -19.43 -4.11
C ASP A 616 20.63 -18.61 -3.95
N TRP A 617 21.70 -19.06 -4.60
CA TRP A 617 22.98 -18.33 -4.61
C TRP A 617 22.86 -16.97 -5.30
N ARG A 618 21.94 -16.81 -6.27
CA ARG A 618 21.70 -15.54 -6.98
C ARG A 618 21.07 -14.54 -6.05
N TRP A 619 20.10 -14.95 -5.23
CA TRP A 619 19.56 -14.11 -4.17
C TRP A 619 20.70 -13.63 -3.28
N LYS A 620 21.51 -14.56 -2.75
CA LYS A 620 22.59 -14.26 -1.80
C LYS A 620 23.59 -13.25 -2.37
N TYR A 621 23.98 -13.44 -3.62
CA TYR A 621 24.98 -12.60 -4.25
C TYR A 621 24.40 -11.27 -4.77
N ASN A 622 23.19 -11.26 -5.32
CA ASN A 622 22.65 -10.05 -5.96
C ASN A 622 21.92 -9.14 -4.97
N TYR A 623 21.22 -9.71 -3.98
CA TYR A 623 20.42 -8.95 -3.03
C TYR A 623 21.13 -8.75 -1.69
N GLU A 624 21.52 -9.82 -0.99
CA GLU A 624 22.17 -9.74 0.34
C GLU A 624 23.40 -8.84 0.28
N TRP A 625 24.28 -9.10 -0.68
CA TRP A 625 25.51 -8.34 -0.87
C TRP A 625 25.25 -6.87 -1.23
N ALA A 626 24.26 -6.60 -2.07
CA ALA A 626 23.91 -5.22 -2.43
C ALA A 626 23.38 -4.44 -1.22
N ARG A 627 22.56 -5.09 -0.40
CA ARG A 627 22.03 -4.55 0.86
C ARG A 627 23.15 -4.33 1.87
N ASP A 628 23.99 -5.33 2.12
CA ASP A 628 25.11 -5.24 3.08
C ASP A 628 26.12 -4.17 2.67
N ASN A 629 26.44 -4.07 1.37
CA ASN A 629 27.27 -2.99 0.84
C ASN A 629 26.65 -1.62 1.05
N ARG A 630 25.34 -1.50 0.88
CA ARG A 630 24.60 -0.26 1.13
C ARG A 630 24.67 0.11 2.61
N THR A 631 24.36 -0.81 3.51
CA THR A 631 24.47 -0.61 4.97
C THR A 631 25.89 -0.17 5.35
N ASN A 632 26.92 -0.79 4.77
CA ASN A 632 28.31 -0.40 4.96
C ASN A 632 28.62 1.02 4.44
N ARG A 633 28.07 1.42 3.28
CA ARG A 633 28.21 2.79 2.76
C ARG A 633 27.54 3.81 3.67
N LEU A 634 26.34 3.52 4.16
CA LEU A 634 25.63 4.38 5.12
C LEU A 634 26.39 4.53 6.43
N ASN A 635 26.94 3.44 6.96
CA ASN A 635 27.78 3.48 8.16
C ASN A 635 29.01 4.38 7.98
N LYS A 636 29.76 4.19 6.88
CA LYS A 636 30.91 5.05 6.53
C LYS A 636 30.50 6.51 6.32
N GLY A 637 29.34 6.75 5.70
CA GLY A 637 28.77 8.09 5.52
C GLY A 637 28.46 8.76 6.85
N TYR A 638 27.86 8.03 7.78
CA TYR A 638 27.53 8.55 9.11
C TYR A 638 28.78 8.88 9.93
N GLU A 639 29.82 8.04 9.87
CA GLU A 639 31.09 8.36 10.51
C GLU A 639 31.70 9.66 9.97
N LYS A 640 31.67 9.86 8.64
CA LYS A 640 32.14 11.10 8.01
C LYS A 640 31.29 12.29 8.47
N LEU A 641 29.97 12.13 8.54
CA LEU A 641 29.05 13.15 9.02
C LEU A 641 29.37 13.55 10.47
N CYS A 642 29.54 12.58 11.36
CA CYS A 642 29.95 12.80 12.75
C CYS A 642 31.26 13.59 12.84
N ARG A 643 32.27 13.23 12.02
CA ARG A 643 33.55 13.95 11.98
C ARG A 643 33.38 15.40 11.50
N ARG A 644 32.56 15.64 10.47
CA ARG A 644 32.27 16.99 9.93
C ARG A 644 31.49 17.85 10.93
N ALA A 645 30.45 17.28 11.57
CA ALA A 645 29.66 17.97 12.58
C ALA A 645 30.56 18.42 13.75
N LYS A 646 31.39 17.52 14.28
CA LYS A 646 32.37 17.86 15.32
C LYS A 646 33.36 18.94 14.89
N LYS A 647 33.90 18.84 13.67
CA LYS A 647 34.84 19.84 13.12
C LYS A 647 34.22 21.23 13.02
N ASN A 648 32.94 21.31 12.66
CA ASN A 648 32.23 22.56 12.44
C ASN A 648 31.46 23.05 13.68
N GLY A 649 31.64 22.42 14.85
CA GLY A 649 30.92 22.78 16.08
C GLY A 649 29.41 22.53 16.04
N ARG A 650 28.92 21.69 15.10
CA ARG A 650 27.50 21.35 14.92
C ARG A 650 27.11 20.17 15.80
N ARG A 651 25.83 20.09 16.22
CA ARG A 651 25.29 18.91 16.91
C ARG A 651 25.32 17.69 15.98
N VAL A 652 25.78 16.55 16.50
CA VAL A 652 25.74 15.29 15.74
C VAL A 652 24.28 14.80 15.65
N PRO A 653 23.76 14.55 14.44
CA PRO A 653 22.41 14.01 14.29
C PRO A 653 22.29 12.62 14.94
N SER A 654 21.19 12.39 15.66
CA SER A 654 20.90 11.09 16.24
C SER A 654 20.70 10.04 15.15
N ARG A 655 21.22 8.83 15.36
CA ARG A 655 20.86 7.65 14.52
C ARG A 655 19.43 7.18 14.74
N LYS A 656 18.91 7.42 15.95
CA LYS A 656 17.52 7.15 16.32
C LYS A 656 16.66 8.23 15.68
N MET A 657 15.80 7.85 14.73
CA MET A 657 14.64 8.67 14.39
C MET A 657 13.50 8.18 15.28
N PRO A 658 13.00 9.01 16.21
CA PRO A 658 11.89 8.60 17.03
C PRO A 658 10.64 8.53 16.14
N ARG A 659 10.35 7.35 15.59
CA ARG A 659 8.98 6.98 15.25
C ARG A 659 8.41 6.32 16.49
N ASP A 660 7.44 7.00 17.09
CA ASP A 660 6.67 6.44 18.18
C ASP A 660 5.65 5.47 17.59
N HIS A 661 5.91 4.18 17.74
CA HIS A 661 4.97 3.12 17.39
C HIS A 661 4.23 2.73 18.66
N TRP A 662 3.08 3.35 18.91
CA TRP A 662 2.21 3.02 20.05
C TRP A 662 2.83 3.22 21.44
N GLY A 663 3.58 4.30 21.65
CA GLY A 663 4.33 4.55 22.88
C GLY A 663 5.67 3.79 22.95
N HIS A 664 6.10 3.16 21.84
CA HIS A 664 7.41 2.52 21.70
C HIS A 664 8.28 3.28 20.69
N VAL A 665 9.38 3.83 21.18
CA VAL A 665 10.39 4.47 20.34
C VAL A 665 11.34 3.40 19.84
N ASP A 666 11.28 3.09 18.54
CA ASP A 666 12.24 2.18 17.91
C ASP A 666 13.65 2.81 17.94
N ASP A 667 14.62 2.07 18.48
CA ASP A 667 16.04 2.44 18.53
C ASP A 667 16.77 2.14 17.20
N GLY A 668 16.05 1.60 16.21
CA GLY A 668 16.54 1.19 14.90
C GLY A 668 17.11 2.31 14.01
N MET A 669 17.99 1.89 13.10
CA MET A 669 18.54 2.77 12.06
C MET A 669 17.42 3.25 11.12
N CYS A 670 17.49 4.52 10.70
CA CYS A 670 16.56 5.19 9.78
C CYS A 670 15.83 4.25 8.81
N SER A 671 14.57 3.93 9.15
CA SER A 671 13.34 3.80 8.36
C SER A 671 13.35 3.20 6.94
N VAL A 672 14.44 2.57 6.50
CA VAL A 672 14.48 1.75 5.29
C VAL A 672 14.76 0.28 5.60
N ASP A 673 15.22 -0.03 6.82
CA ASP A 673 15.62 -1.39 7.22
C ASP A 673 14.55 -2.10 8.11
N VAL A 674 13.35 -1.50 8.27
CA VAL A 674 12.31 -1.92 9.24
C VAL A 674 10.95 -2.27 8.57
N VAL A 675 10.86 -2.33 7.24
CA VAL A 675 9.63 -2.78 6.55
C VAL A 675 9.76 -4.19 6.02
#